data_AF-A0A8J7TVP2-F1
#
_entry.id   AF-A0A8J7TVP2-F1
#
_cell.length_a   1.000
_cell.length_b   1.000
_cell.length_c   1.000
_cell.angle_alpha   90.00
_cell.angle_beta   90.00
_cell.angle_gamma   90.00
#
_symmetry.space_group_name_H-M   'P 1'
#
loop_
_entity.id
_entity.type
_entity.pdbx_description
1 polymer ?
#
loop_
_entity_poly.entity_id
_entity_poly.type
_entity_poly.pdbx_seq_one_letter_code
_entity_poly.pdbx_strand_id
1 'polypeptide(L)'
;MSSRLIALGALLVSASPALAYIEAAMTLGDIINQSAQITILRVSRVDKSKNLVVFDKVEDIKGKYPTAQGRHVCTGQYREGEIKAVLDWAEPGKIAVFFAKDGACEMCIDTYWYQVYKQGEDLYAMSHGEPYLLRSYAGKAERLGPIVRAMLEGREVLCPAMEDNKDLLHKRAGRILRMKASMRILTYDLKRDFAGWGGEDIRRIPGGTGFSQVAPLGRIDAEARHISAVDFDGDGKLDVCIASTSAVRLFQNQGEAFGEIALPGLRGGARSAAWGDYNGDGRPDLLLATADGPKLFTNLGGGQFRDDSAMLPRDAAGATAVAWIDADGDGRPDVLVATAFNGLRLYRNNPPPDAAAKLAPPVAGPWMLIGPFPNSGGSGFEKAFPPEQEIDFTRQYDGKAGKVKWRKTDFKDGTVNNLAIFGKPELNTDAVVYLAREITATAATEVPLSLGSDDGLAVFVNGQRVLADNATRACAPDQNRVTIRLKPGKNTLLLKVTQGGGEWAFYYSAGQPAVGPIGWFEDVSAAWGLGPNGLAGSARGETLAVADVNGDGRPDFLFGAGTGLLFVNTGKRFELLADSGISFDPSHSGPTFFDFDGDGHPDLFVPQPGKCKLFRNDSQGHFTDVIDKCGNLAKPIPGAVCAAWGDFNNDGRPDLIVGCLRGVNRYFENNGDGTFTDKTAAIGLTARVYNTQAVALADLNGDGKLDVLMANEGQESAILLGNKELPSKATPVVVHVPGECLGVAAAVRVIGKDVRLARAIPGGDGRGQPGLAPRFVLPPGNYQVEVKDGLGKTQTKDVTVATEPVRVRFDEKPAAKK
;
A
#
# COMPACT_ATOMS: atom_id res chain seq x y z
N MET A 1 -31.21 89.95 -23.62
CA MET A 1 -32.07 90.16 -22.44
C MET A 1 -32.63 88.81 -22.02
N SER A 2 -32.43 88.45 -20.73
CA SER A 2 -33.17 87.42 -19.96
C SER A 2 -33.44 86.04 -20.61
N SER A 3 -32.95 84.96 -19.99
CA SER A 3 -33.80 83.87 -19.43
C SER A 3 -33.04 82.58 -19.06
N ARG A 4 -33.30 82.13 -17.82
CA ARG A 4 -33.41 80.75 -17.29
C ARG A 4 -32.15 79.89 -17.10
N LEU A 5 -31.78 79.73 -15.82
CA LEU A 5 -31.12 78.53 -15.27
C LEU A 5 -32.12 77.76 -14.41
N ILE A 6 -32.19 76.45 -14.60
CA ILE A 6 -32.79 75.47 -13.67
C ILE A 6 -31.65 74.59 -13.17
N ALA A 7 -31.50 74.51 -11.84
CA ALA A 7 -30.58 73.61 -11.16
C ALA A 7 -31.28 72.28 -10.86
N LEU A 8 -30.62 71.15 -11.14
CA LEU A 8 -31.00 69.83 -10.66
C LEU A 8 -29.72 69.13 -10.16
N GLY A 9 -29.76 68.65 -8.92
CA GLY A 9 -28.60 68.13 -8.19
C GLY A 9 -28.10 66.78 -8.68
N ALA A 10 -26.77 66.61 -8.66
CA ALA A 10 -26.11 65.31 -8.72
C ALA A 10 -25.64 64.93 -7.32
N LEU A 11 -26.18 63.85 -6.77
CA LEU A 11 -25.67 63.18 -5.57
C LEU A 11 -24.27 62.64 -5.88
N LEU A 12 -23.25 63.17 -5.19
CA LEU A 12 -21.93 62.56 -5.11
C LEU A 12 -22.02 61.30 -4.23
N VAL A 13 -22.13 60.13 -4.87
CA VAL A 13 -21.80 58.85 -4.23
C VAL A 13 -20.29 58.72 -4.29
N SER A 14 -19.61 58.92 -3.16
CA SER A 14 -18.21 58.55 -3.01
C SER A 14 -18.08 57.04 -3.20
N ALA A 15 -17.33 56.63 -4.23
CA ALA A 15 -16.89 55.24 -4.36
C ALA A 15 -16.06 54.90 -3.11
N SER A 16 -16.56 54.00 -2.27
CA SER A 16 -15.73 53.36 -1.27
C SER A 16 -14.63 52.58 -1.98
N PRO A 17 -13.35 52.72 -1.58
CA PRO A 17 -12.29 51.91 -2.15
C PRO A 17 -12.58 50.43 -1.89
N ALA A 18 -12.51 49.63 -2.96
CA ALA A 18 -12.63 48.18 -2.87
C ALA A 18 -11.61 47.66 -1.84
N LEU A 19 -12.14 47.07 -0.77
CA LEU A 19 -11.34 46.41 0.25
C LEU A 19 -10.47 45.34 -0.41
N ALA A 20 -9.19 45.37 -0.06
CA ALA A 20 -8.18 44.44 -0.51
C ALA A 20 -8.62 42.98 -0.38
N TYR A 21 -8.29 42.22 -1.42
CA TYR A 21 -8.23 40.77 -1.53
C TYR A 21 -7.58 40.12 -0.29
N ILE A 22 -8.41 39.63 0.64
CA ILE A 22 -7.97 38.84 1.80
C ILE A 22 -8.60 37.44 1.68
N GLU A 23 -7.87 36.50 1.10
CA GLU A 23 -8.23 35.08 1.03
C GLU A 23 -8.02 34.41 2.39
N ALA A 24 -9.01 34.52 3.27
CA ALA A 24 -9.01 33.82 4.55
C ALA A 24 -8.82 32.31 4.35
N ALA A 25 -7.98 31.67 5.17
CA ALA A 25 -7.73 30.24 5.09
C ALA A 25 -9.01 29.43 5.37
N MET A 26 -9.48 28.68 4.37
CA MET A 26 -10.68 27.84 4.46
C MET A 26 -10.30 26.37 4.66
N THR A 27 -11.11 25.66 5.43
CA THR A 27 -11.01 24.20 5.57
C THR A 27 -11.90 23.53 4.52
N LEU A 28 -11.64 22.26 4.20
CA LEU A 28 -12.55 21.49 3.35
C LEU A 28 -13.96 21.38 3.97
N GLY A 29 -14.05 21.30 5.31
CA GLY A 29 -15.32 21.30 6.03
C GLY A 29 -16.12 22.58 5.79
N ASP A 30 -15.46 23.73 5.79
CA ASP A 30 -16.09 25.02 5.50
C ASP A 30 -16.59 25.12 4.06
N ILE A 31 -15.79 24.68 3.08
CA ILE A 31 -16.20 24.63 1.66
C ILE A 31 -17.47 23.78 1.50
N ILE A 32 -17.49 22.57 2.08
CA ILE A 32 -18.65 21.67 2.03
C ILE A 32 -19.86 22.27 2.73
N ASN A 33 -19.65 22.91 3.89
CA ASN A 33 -20.70 23.54 4.68
C ASN A 33 -21.38 24.68 3.90
N GLN A 34 -20.58 25.54 3.27
CA GLN A 34 -21.05 26.69 2.51
C GLN A 34 -21.66 26.34 1.14
N SER A 35 -21.34 25.17 0.60
CA SER A 35 -21.87 24.72 -0.68
C SER A 35 -23.34 24.32 -0.57
N ALA A 36 -24.22 24.93 -1.36
CA ALA A 36 -25.60 24.48 -1.51
C ALA A 36 -25.68 23.20 -2.36
N GLN A 37 -24.70 23.02 -3.26
CA GLN A 37 -24.64 21.89 -4.19
C GLN A 37 -23.20 21.38 -4.32
N ILE A 38 -23.05 20.05 -4.35
CA ILE A 38 -21.79 19.36 -4.63
C ILE A 38 -22.08 18.20 -5.59
N THR A 39 -21.42 18.20 -6.76
CA THR A 39 -21.68 17.24 -7.84
C THR A 39 -20.37 16.69 -8.40
N ILE A 40 -20.34 15.38 -8.63
CA ILE A 40 -19.27 14.72 -9.39
C ILE A 40 -19.61 14.80 -10.88
N LEU A 41 -18.65 15.32 -11.63
CA LEU A 41 -18.70 15.49 -13.06
C LEU A 41 -17.58 14.69 -13.73
N ARG A 42 -17.78 14.31 -14.99
CA ARG A 42 -16.77 13.64 -15.82
C ARG A 42 -16.54 14.45 -17.07
N VAL A 43 -15.29 14.73 -17.42
CA VAL A 43 -14.97 15.40 -18.70
C VAL A 43 -15.39 14.49 -19.84
N SER A 44 -16.31 14.95 -20.69
CA SER A 44 -16.75 14.21 -21.87
C SER A 44 -16.05 14.69 -23.14
N ARG A 45 -15.73 15.99 -23.20
CA ARG A 45 -15.04 16.58 -24.36
C ARG A 45 -14.32 17.87 -23.99
N VAL A 46 -13.17 18.11 -24.60
CA VAL A 46 -12.46 19.39 -24.54
C VAL A 46 -12.18 19.94 -25.93
N ASP A 47 -12.49 21.22 -26.11
CA ASP A 47 -12.24 21.98 -27.32
C ASP A 47 -11.28 23.13 -26.98
N LYS A 48 -9.98 22.87 -27.13
CA LYS A 48 -8.92 23.85 -26.82
C LYS A 48 -8.98 25.09 -27.72
N SER A 49 -9.60 25.01 -28.89
CA SER A 49 -9.76 26.15 -29.80
C SER A 49 -10.81 27.14 -29.30
N LYS A 50 -11.77 26.67 -28.51
CA LYS A 50 -12.87 27.46 -27.93
C LYS A 50 -12.74 27.65 -26.43
N ASN A 51 -11.64 27.22 -25.83
CA ASN A 51 -11.45 27.17 -24.38
C ASN A 51 -12.64 26.53 -23.65
N LEU A 52 -13.21 25.46 -24.21
CA LEU A 52 -14.45 24.86 -23.72
C LEU A 52 -14.19 23.47 -23.17
N VAL A 53 -14.66 23.22 -21.95
CA VAL A 53 -14.73 21.89 -21.34
C VAL A 53 -16.19 21.50 -21.17
N VAL A 54 -16.55 20.31 -21.64
CA VAL A 54 -17.89 19.73 -21.50
C VAL A 54 -17.81 18.57 -20.51
N PHE A 55 -18.78 18.55 -19.60
CA PHE A 55 -18.88 17.57 -18.53
C PHE A 55 -20.20 16.81 -18.59
N ASP A 56 -20.15 15.51 -18.36
CA ASP A 56 -21.31 14.69 -18.06
C ASP A 56 -21.48 14.58 -16.54
N LYS A 57 -22.73 14.64 -16.07
CA LYS A 57 -23.05 14.40 -14.66
C LYS A 57 -22.87 12.94 -14.31
N VAL A 58 -22.10 12.69 -13.25
CA VAL A 58 -21.95 11.35 -12.67
C VAL A 58 -22.91 11.18 -11.49
N GLU A 59 -22.84 12.07 -10.51
CA GLU A 59 -23.59 11.94 -9.26
C GLU A 59 -23.75 13.28 -8.53
N ASP A 60 -24.89 13.48 -7.88
CA ASP A 60 -25.12 14.57 -6.94
C ASP A 60 -24.85 14.10 -5.51
N ILE A 61 -23.83 14.65 -4.84
CA ILE A 61 -23.48 14.34 -3.44
C ILE A 61 -24.32 15.18 -2.47
N LYS A 62 -24.49 16.47 -2.76
CA LYS A 62 -25.27 17.43 -1.97
C LYS A 62 -26.05 18.33 -2.94
N GLY A 63 -27.32 18.58 -2.67
CA GLY A 63 -28.17 19.34 -3.60
C GLY A 63 -28.40 18.60 -4.94
N LYS A 64 -28.80 19.33 -5.99
CA LYS A 64 -29.04 18.76 -7.33
C LYS A 64 -28.41 19.63 -8.42
N TYR A 65 -27.63 19.01 -9.31
CA TYR A 65 -27.19 19.65 -10.54
C TYR A 65 -28.35 19.70 -11.55
N PRO A 66 -28.62 20.88 -12.14
CA PRO A 66 -29.86 21.14 -12.88
C PRO A 66 -29.98 20.32 -14.17
N THR A 67 -28.86 19.94 -14.77
CA THR A 67 -28.80 19.32 -16.10
C THR A 67 -28.01 18.01 -16.08
N ALA A 68 -28.10 17.25 -17.18
CA ALA A 68 -27.28 16.05 -17.38
C ALA A 68 -25.84 16.37 -17.82
N GLN A 69 -25.62 17.56 -18.40
CA GLN A 69 -24.32 18.04 -18.83
C GLN A 69 -24.08 19.47 -18.35
N GLY A 70 -22.80 19.80 -18.11
CA GLY A 70 -22.32 21.14 -17.82
C GLY A 70 -21.24 21.57 -18.81
N ARG A 71 -21.16 22.87 -19.10
CA ARG A 71 -20.22 23.47 -20.05
C ARG A 71 -19.48 24.60 -19.37
N HIS A 72 -18.15 24.51 -19.34
CA HIS A 72 -17.30 25.54 -18.75
C HIS A 72 -16.49 26.21 -19.87
N VAL A 73 -16.70 27.52 -20.06
CA VAL A 73 -15.88 28.33 -20.96
C VAL A 73 -14.79 29.01 -20.14
N CYS A 74 -13.53 28.71 -20.44
CA CYS A 74 -12.38 29.27 -19.75
C CYS A 74 -12.05 30.65 -20.33
N THR A 75 -12.68 31.70 -19.79
CA THR A 75 -12.61 33.08 -20.32
C THR A 75 -11.73 34.01 -19.51
N GLY A 76 -11.62 33.83 -18.19
CA GLY A 76 -10.87 34.69 -17.29
C GLY A 76 -9.60 34.04 -16.74
N GLN A 77 -8.58 34.86 -16.50
CA GLN A 77 -7.35 34.48 -15.82
C GLN A 77 -6.76 35.71 -15.13
N TYR A 78 -6.22 35.54 -13.92
CA TYR A 78 -5.42 36.59 -13.27
C TYR A 78 -3.94 36.50 -13.64
N ARG A 79 -3.50 35.33 -14.08
CA ARG A 79 -2.12 35.07 -14.49
C ARG A 79 -2.07 34.40 -15.84
N GLU A 80 -1.00 34.69 -16.57
CA GLU A 80 -0.76 34.06 -17.86
C GLU A 80 -0.65 32.53 -17.70
N GLY A 81 -1.41 31.80 -18.50
CA GLY A 81 -1.34 30.34 -18.57
C GLY A 81 -2.37 29.58 -17.73
N GLU A 82 -3.21 30.24 -16.93
CA GLU A 82 -4.25 29.56 -16.12
C GLU A 82 -5.27 28.82 -17.00
N ILE A 83 -5.69 29.44 -18.10
CA ILE A 83 -6.59 28.81 -19.09
C ILE A 83 -5.94 27.54 -19.65
N LYS A 84 -4.67 27.64 -20.06
CA LYS A 84 -3.93 26.49 -20.60
C LYS A 84 -3.83 25.37 -19.57
N ALA A 85 -3.55 25.70 -18.30
CA ALA A 85 -3.49 24.71 -17.23
C ALA A 85 -4.82 23.96 -17.08
N VAL A 86 -5.95 24.66 -16.98
CA VAL A 86 -7.27 24.01 -16.88
C VAL A 86 -7.56 23.10 -18.07
N LEU A 87 -7.26 23.56 -19.29
CA LEU A 87 -7.48 22.76 -20.51
C LEU A 87 -6.55 21.56 -20.64
N ASP A 88 -5.34 21.62 -20.06
CA ASP A 88 -4.41 20.49 -20.06
C ASP A 88 -4.78 19.44 -19.01
N TRP A 89 -5.40 19.83 -17.89
CA TRP A 89 -5.92 18.87 -16.89
C TRP A 89 -7.28 18.26 -17.28
N ALA A 90 -8.05 18.93 -18.14
CA ALA A 90 -9.35 18.47 -18.60
C ALA A 90 -9.23 17.44 -19.73
N GLU A 91 -8.70 16.25 -19.46
CA GLU A 91 -8.70 15.16 -20.44
C GLU A 91 -10.03 14.38 -20.40
N PRO A 92 -10.58 13.94 -21.55
CA PRO A 92 -11.77 13.10 -21.56
C PRO A 92 -11.64 11.89 -20.63
N GLY A 93 -12.65 11.66 -19.80
CA GLY A 93 -12.69 10.60 -18.79
C GLY A 93 -12.33 11.06 -17.37
N LYS A 94 -11.60 12.17 -17.20
CA LYS A 94 -11.21 12.70 -15.88
C LYS A 94 -12.40 13.09 -15.02
N ILE A 95 -12.28 12.90 -13.71
CA ILE A 95 -13.29 13.32 -12.75
C ILE A 95 -13.03 14.77 -12.32
N ALA A 96 -14.10 15.51 -12.13
CA ALA A 96 -14.09 16.82 -11.50
C ALA A 96 -15.16 16.89 -10.40
N VAL A 97 -14.91 17.69 -9.37
CA VAL A 97 -15.88 17.93 -8.28
C VAL A 97 -16.24 19.39 -8.26
N PHE A 98 -17.54 19.64 -8.44
CA PHE A 98 -18.13 20.95 -8.55
C PHE A 98 -18.84 21.33 -7.26
N PHE A 99 -18.49 22.48 -6.68
CA PHE A 99 -19.06 23.06 -5.47
C PHE A 99 -19.76 24.37 -5.85
N ALA A 100 -21.04 24.53 -5.52
CA ALA A 100 -21.77 25.75 -5.86
C ALA A 100 -22.47 26.38 -4.66
N LYS A 101 -22.40 27.71 -4.62
CA LYS A 101 -23.08 28.58 -3.66
C LYS A 101 -23.55 29.84 -4.38
N ASP A 102 -24.86 30.05 -4.48
CA ASP A 102 -25.56 31.23 -5.04
C ASP A 102 -24.69 32.16 -5.93
N GLY A 103 -24.39 31.69 -7.15
CA GLY A 103 -23.68 32.45 -8.19
C GLY A 103 -22.20 32.12 -8.36
N ALA A 104 -21.44 31.93 -7.28
CA ALA A 104 -20.03 31.57 -7.31
C ALA A 104 -19.83 30.07 -7.09
N CYS A 105 -19.03 29.43 -7.94
CA CYS A 105 -18.81 28.00 -7.89
C CYS A 105 -17.32 27.68 -7.96
N GLU A 106 -16.87 26.73 -7.16
CA GLU A 106 -15.52 26.22 -7.17
C GLU A 106 -15.48 24.87 -7.90
N MET A 107 -14.49 24.70 -8.75
CA MET A 107 -14.26 23.46 -9.48
C MET A 107 -12.88 22.92 -9.16
N CYS A 108 -12.82 21.64 -8.79
CA CYS A 108 -11.59 20.88 -8.69
C CYS A 108 -11.52 19.85 -9.82
N ILE A 109 -10.48 19.90 -10.65
CA ILE A 109 -10.18 18.90 -11.68
C ILE A 109 -8.71 18.49 -11.59
N ASP A 110 -8.44 17.19 -11.53
CA ASP A 110 -7.14 16.66 -11.11
C ASP A 110 -6.72 17.33 -9.78
N THR A 111 -5.60 18.07 -9.73
CA THR A 111 -5.18 18.87 -8.58
C THR A 111 -5.43 20.37 -8.77
N TYR A 112 -6.20 20.77 -9.78
CA TYR A 112 -6.41 22.16 -10.16
C TYR A 112 -7.76 22.71 -9.70
N TRP A 113 -7.71 23.73 -8.84
CA TRP A 113 -8.86 24.51 -8.43
C TRP A 113 -9.04 25.76 -9.31
N TYR A 114 -10.28 26.05 -9.72
CA TYR A 114 -10.65 27.27 -10.41
C TYR A 114 -12.09 27.67 -10.11
N GLN A 115 -12.34 28.97 -10.14
CA GLN A 115 -13.66 29.52 -9.90
C GLN A 115 -14.42 29.73 -11.21
N VAL A 116 -15.72 29.44 -11.18
CA VAL A 116 -16.65 29.70 -12.27
C VAL A 116 -17.93 30.39 -11.80
N TYR A 117 -18.54 31.16 -12.69
CA TYR A 117 -19.83 31.81 -12.47
C TYR A 117 -20.88 31.27 -13.44
N LYS A 118 -22.10 31.09 -12.94
CA LYS A 118 -23.22 30.62 -13.76
C LYS A 118 -23.62 31.70 -14.79
N GLN A 119 -23.66 31.32 -16.06
CA GLN A 119 -24.06 32.18 -17.20
C GLN A 119 -25.33 31.66 -17.91
N GLY A 120 -25.74 30.42 -17.61
CA GLY A 120 -26.95 29.78 -18.11
C GLY A 120 -27.30 28.56 -17.26
N GLU A 121 -28.26 27.74 -17.69
CA GLU A 121 -28.65 26.54 -16.94
C GLU A 121 -27.51 25.51 -16.85
N ASP A 122 -26.79 25.32 -17.95
CA ASP A 122 -25.68 24.38 -18.08
C ASP A 122 -24.35 25.07 -18.45
N LEU A 123 -24.31 26.41 -18.49
CA LEU A 123 -23.15 27.18 -18.95
C LEU A 123 -22.53 27.97 -17.80
N TYR A 124 -21.23 27.80 -17.62
CA TYR A 124 -20.42 28.44 -16.60
C TYR A 124 -19.19 29.10 -17.23
N ALA A 125 -18.80 30.27 -16.74
CA ALA A 125 -17.62 30.98 -17.21
C ALA A 125 -16.56 31.04 -16.10
N MET A 126 -15.34 30.59 -16.41
CA MET A 126 -14.20 30.69 -15.50
C MET A 126 -13.77 32.14 -15.33
N SER A 127 -13.53 32.55 -14.09
CA SER A 127 -12.97 33.86 -13.75
C SER A 127 -11.45 33.81 -13.60
N HIS A 128 -10.91 32.84 -12.88
CA HIS A 128 -9.47 32.66 -12.62
C HIS A 128 -9.19 31.30 -11.95
N GLY A 129 -7.91 30.93 -11.82
CA GLY A 129 -7.49 29.80 -11.00
C GLY A 129 -7.56 30.13 -9.50
N GLU A 130 -7.88 29.12 -8.67
CA GLU A 130 -8.06 29.27 -7.21
C GLU A 130 -7.00 28.47 -6.42
N PRO A 131 -5.71 28.82 -6.53
CA PRO A 131 -4.63 28.04 -5.92
C PRO A 131 -4.69 28.04 -4.38
N TYR A 132 -5.42 28.95 -3.76
CA TYR A 132 -5.54 29.00 -2.30
C TYR A 132 -6.40 27.89 -1.74
N LEU A 133 -7.30 27.30 -2.53
CA LEU A 133 -8.04 26.11 -2.12
C LEU A 133 -7.13 24.87 -1.98
N LEU A 134 -5.86 24.94 -2.44
CA LEU A 134 -4.88 23.90 -2.15
C LEU A 134 -4.59 23.76 -0.63
N ARG A 135 -4.81 24.80 0.19
CA ARG A 135 -4.73 24.67 1.67
C ARG A 135 -5.88 23.84 2.26
N SER A 136 -6.98 23.75 1.53
CA SER A 136 -8.18 23.00 1.92
C SER A 136 -8.09 21.57 1.40
N TYR A 137 -7.66 21.42 0.14
CA TYR A 137 -7.46 20.15 -0.51
C TYR A 137 -6.49 20.28 -1.69
N ALA A 138 -5.36 19.57 -1.63
CA ALA A 138 -4.32 19.55 -2.66
C ALA A 138 -4.16 18.19 -3.34
N GLY A 139 -5.19 17.34 -3.26
CA GLY A 139 -5.19 16.01 -3.88
C GLY A 139 -5.94 15.95 -5.21
N LYS A 140 -6.05 14.74 -5.78
CA LYS A 140 -6.79 14.49 -7.02
C LYS A 140 -8.30 14.53 -6.84
N ALA A 141 -9.03 15.19 -7.74
CA ALA A 141 -10.48 15.32 -7.72
C ALA A 141 -11.24 13.98 -7.61
N GLU A 142 -10.70 12.90 -8.18
CA GLU A 142 -11.22 11.53 -8.07
C GLU A 142 -11.38 11.07 -6.62
N ARG A 143 -10.50 11.53 -5.71
CA ARG A 143 -10.53 11.19 -4.28
C ARG A 143 -11.39 12.16 -3.48
N LEU A 144 -11.61 13.37 -3.98
CA LEU A 144 -12.37 14.40 -3.29
C LEU A 144 -13.84 14.02 -3.10
N GLY A 145 -14.48 13.38 -4.09
CA GLY A 145 -15.87 12.92 -3.97
C GLY A 145 -16.10 11.95 -2.79
N PRO A 146 -15.38 10.81 -2.71
CA PRO A 146 -15.44 9.92 -1.56
C PRO A 146 -15.14 10.58 -0.20
N ILE A 147 -14.17 11.50 -0.16
CA ILE A 147 -13.83 12.29 1.04
C ILE A 147 -15.01 13.15 1.49
N VAL A 148 -15.65 13.87 0.55
CA VAL A 148 -16.83 14.69 0.85
C VAL A 148 -17.96 13.83 1.41
N ARG A 149 -18.24 12.66 0.81
CA ARG A 149 -19.27 11.74 1.33
C ARG A 149 -18.97 11.30 2.76
N ALA A 150 -17.73 10.87 3.02
CA ALA A 150 -17.30 10.46 4.36
C ALA A 150 -17.51 11.56 5.41
N MET A 151 -17.18 12.81 5.06
CA MET A 151 -17.39 13.96 5.94
C MET A 151 -18.86 14.24 6.19
N LEU A 152 -19.71 14.19 5.15
CA LEU A 152 -21.17 14.37 5.29
C LEU A 152 -21.82 13.27 6.13
N GLU A 153 -21.27 12.06 6.13
CA GLU A 153 -21.63 10.95 7.03
C GLU A 153 -21.10 11.14 8.47
N GLY A 154 -20.43 12.27 8.75
CA GLY A 154 -19.93 12.64 10.07
C GLY A 154 -18.54 12.09 10.40
N ARG A 155 -17.81 11.51 9.44
CA ARG A 155 -16.46 10.97 9.65
C ARG A 155 -15.41 12.09 9.60
N GLU A 156 -14.41 12.00 10.49
CA GLU A 156 -13.16 12.74 10.35
C GLU A 156 -12.24 11.98 9.39
N VAL A 157 -11.63 12.71 8.46
CA VAL A 157 -10.76 12.16 7.41
C VAL A 157 -9.45 12.93 7.35
N LEU A 158 -8.41 12.28 6.85
CA LEU A 158 -7.14 12.94 6.52
C LEU A 158 -7.11 13.28 5.03
N CYS A 159 -6.85 14.54 4.71
CA CYS A 159 -6.79 15.02 3.34
C CYS A 159 -5.42 15.64 3.04
N PRO A 160 -4.86 15.45 1.83
CA PRO A 160 -3.71 16.21 1.40
C PRO A 160 -4.10 17.69 1.29
N ALA A 161 -3.26 18.56 1.82
CA ALA A 161 -3.34 20.01 1.73
C ALA A 161 -1.94 20.56 1.43
N MET A 162 -1.86 21.78 0.94
CA MET A 162 -0.60 22.49 0.71
C MET A 162 -0.37 23.51 1.82
N GLU A 163 0.89 23.64 2.24
CA GLU A 163 1.32 24.60 3.24
C GLU A 163 0.84 26.01 2.87
N ASP A 164 0.29 26.73 3.85
CA ASP A 164 -0.27 28.07 3.65
C ASP A 164 0.86 29.11 3.47
N ASN A 165 1.45 29.08 2.29
CA ASN A 165 2.39 30.07 1.80
C ASN A 165 1.88 30.56 0.44
N LYS A 166 1.36 31.80 0.42
CA LYS A 166 0.67 32.38 -0.74
C LYS A 166 1.50 32.26 -2.03
N ASP A 167 2.79 32.57 -1.97
CA ASP A 167 3.67 32.52 -3.15
C ASP A 167 3.86 31.09 -3.67
N LEU A 168 3.95 30.11 -2.77
CA LEU A 168 4.13 28.71 -3.12
C LEU A 168 2.84 28.04 -3.57
N LEU A 169 1.69 28.41 -3.00
CA LEU A 169 0.36 27.94 -3.42
C LEU A 169 0.11 28.28 -4.88
N HIS A 170 0.38 29.54 -5.25
CA HIS A 170 0.31 30.03 -6.62
C HIS A 170 1.19 29.25 -7.60
N LYS A 171 2.42 28.95 -7.19
CA LYS A 171 3.38 28.17 -7.98
C LYS A 171 3.10 26.67 -7.92
N ARG A 172 2.13 26.25 -7.09
CA ARG A 172 1.83 24.84 -6.77
C ARG A 172 3.08 24.07 -6.30
N ALA A 173 3.99 24.80 -5.67
CA ALA A 173 5.30 24.32 -5.24
C ALA A 173 5.40 24.21 -3.71
N GLY A 174 4.29 24.48 -3.01
CA GLY A 174 4.23 24.35 -1.56
C GLY A 174 4.36 22.90 -1.13
N ARG A 175 4.87 22.71 0.08
CA ARG A 175 4.99 21.39 0.70
C ARG A 175 3.59 20.84 0.95
N ILE A 176 3.45 19.53 0.84
CA ILE A 176 2.19 18.85 1.10
C ILE A 176 2.18 18.36 2.53
N LEU A 177 1.04 18.56 3.17
CA LEU A 177 0.73 18.08 4.50
C LEU A 177 -0.60 17.33 4.49
N ARG A 178 -0.80 16.46 5.47
CA ARG A 178 -2.09 15.81 5.77
C ARG A 178 -2.79 16.66 6.82
N MET A 179 -3.99 17.13 6.50
CA MET A 179 -4.87 17.87 7.41
C MET A 179 -6.03 16.97 7.83
N LYS A 180 -6.42 17.02 9.10
CA LYS A 180 -7.73 16.55 9.56
C LYS A 180 -8.82 17.42 8.95
N ALA A 181 -9.84 16.78 8.41
CA ALA A 181 -11.03 17.43 7.89
C ALA A 181 -12.27 16.71 8.41
N SER A 182 -13.27 17.47 8.85
CA SER A 182 -14.60 16.95 9.19
C SER A 182 -15.63 18.08 9.10
N MET A 183 -16.93 17.75 9.17
CA MET A 183 -17.99 18.76 9.27
C MET A 183 -17.96 19.56 10.59
N ARG A 184 -17.10 19.18 11.55
CA ARG A 184 -16.89 19.88 12.83
C ARG A 184 -15.69 20.84 12.79
N ILE A 185 -14.83 20.70 11.77
CA ILE A 185 -13.62 21.50 11.56
C ILE A 185 -13.93 22.52 10.46
N LEU A 186 -14.42 23.70 10.85
CA LEU A 186 -14.83 24.77 9.91
C LEU A 186 -13.84 25.93 9.86
N THR A 187 -12.94 26.04 10.84
CA THR A 187 -11.92 27.10 10.89
C THR A 187 -10.54 26.51 10.68
N TYR A 188 -9.72 27.15 9.86
CA TYR A 188 -8.37 26.65 9.57
C TYR A 188 -7.45 26.85 10.78
N ASP A 189 -6.88 25.76 11.31
CA ASP A 189 -5.87 25.78 12.35
C ASP A 189 -4.81 24.71 12.08
N LEU A 190 -3.64 25.14 11.58
CA LEU A 190 -2.55 24.24 11.26
C LEU A 190 -2.05 23.44 12.47
N LYS A 191 -2.05 24.00 13.69
CA LYS A 191 -1.52 23.27 14.86
C LYS A 191 -2.49 22.17 15.32
N ARG A 192 -3.79 22.44 15.25
CA ARG A 192 -4.84 21.50 15.65
C ARG A 192 -5.03 20.38 14.62
N ASP A 193 -5.01 20.74 13.34
CA ASP A 193 -5.48 19.87 12.26
C ASP A 193 -4.33 19.14 11.55
N PHE A 194 -3.08 19.54 11.73
CA PHE A 194 -1.93 18.87 11.11
C PHE A 194 -1.78 17.43 11.61
N ALA A 195 -1.77 16.50 10.65
CA ALA A 195 -1.62 15.07 10.89
C ALA A 195 -0.29 14.50 10.38
N GLY A 196 0.45 15.25 9.54
CA GLY A 196 1.74 14.82 9.00
C GLY A 196 2.13 15.57 7.73
N TRP A 197 3.36 15.37 7.25
CA TRP A 197 3.81 15.85 5.94
C TRP A 197 3.56 14.77 4.87
N GLY A 198 3.48 15.15 3.59
CA GLY A 198 3.27 14.25 2.44
C GLY A 198 1.81 14.10 2.02
N GLY A 199 1.61 13.55 0.82
CA GLY A 199 0.30 13.25 0.24
C GLY A 199 0.38 12.00 -0.62
N GLU A 200 -0.68 11.20 -0.64
CA GLU A 200 -0.68 9.87 -1.27
C GLU A 200 -0.77 9.87 -2.80
N ASP A 201 -0.82 11.05 -3.42
CA ASP A 201 -0.98 11.20 -4.87
C ASP A 201 0.38 11.27 -5.60
N ILE A 202 0.46 10.58 -6.73
CA ILE A 202 1.59 10.65 -7.66
C ILE A 202 1.47 11.93 -8.50
N ARG A 203 2.54 12.71 -8.56
CA ARG A 203 2.57 14.05 -9.19
C ARG A 203 3.68 14.16 -10.21
N ARG A 204 3.44 14.89 -11.30
CA ARG A 204 4.46 15.16 -12.33
C ARG A 204 5.60 16.04 -11.79
N ILE A 205 6.83 15.76 -12.22
CA ILE A 205 8.00 16.62 -12.08
C ILE A 205 8.20 17.34 -13.43
N PRO A 206 7.82 18.62 -13.57
CA PRO A 206 8.00 19.35 -14.83
C PRO A 206 9.49 19.46 -15.20
N GLY A 207 9.84 19.04 -16.42
CA GLY A 207 11.23 19.08 -16.90
C GLY A 207 12.18 18.10 -16.20
N GLY A 208 11.64 17.09 -15.50
CA GLY A 208 12.46 16.08 -14.84
C GLY A 208 13.32 15.30 -15.84
N THR A 209 14.62 15.18 -15.55
CA THR A 209 15.58 14.51 -16.44
C THR A 209 15.51 13.00 -16.26
N GLY A 210 15.80 12.50 -15.06
CA GLY A 210 15.76 11.08 -14.71
C GLY A 210 14.41 10.56 -14.23
N PHE A 211 13.56 11.44 -13.71
CA PHE A 211 12.28 11.09 -13.08
C PHE A 211 11.16 11.93 -13.67
N SER A 212 10.02 11.30 -13.95
CA SER A 212 8.85 11.99 -14.52
C SER A 212 7.82 12.36 -13.45
N GLN A 213 7.82 11.65 -12.31
CA GLN A 213 6.83 11.82 -11.26
C GLN A 213 7.43 11.59 -9.85
N VAL A 214 6.75 12.14 -8.83
CA VAL A 214 7.05 11.96 -7.41
C VAL A 214 5.77 11.65 -6.64
N ALA A 215 5.85 10.68 -5.73
CA ALA A 215 4.84 10.41 -4.72
C ALA A 215 5.45 10.67 -3.32
N PRO A 216 5.10 11.79 -2.65
CA PRO A 216 5.56 12.06 -1.30
C PRO A 216 4.74 11.25 -0.29
N LEU A 217 5.21 10.05 0.07
CA LEU A 217 4.55 9.23 1.06
C LEU A 217 4.53 9.92 2.43
N GLY A 218 3.39 9.84 3.11
CA GLY A 218 3.17 10.51 4.38
C GLY A 218 4.32 10.25 5.36
N ARG A 219 4.76 11.28 6.09
CA ARG A 219 5.76 11.10 7.16
C ARG A 219 5.21 10.11 8.19
N ILE A 220 5.86 8.96 8.30
CA ILE A 220 5.47 7.90 9.22
C ILE A 220 5.87 8.29 10.63
N ASP A 221 7.13 8.67 10.83
CA ASP A 221 7.63 9.33 12.04
C ASP A 221 9.00 10.02 11.77
N ALA A 222 9.81 10.23 12.82
CA ALA A 222 11.14 10.81 12.69
C ALA A 222 12.23 9.84 12.25
N GLU A 223 12.01 8.53 12.29
CA GLU A 223 13.01 7.48 12.13
C GLU A 223 12.49 6.34 11.24
N ALA A 224 12.06 6.67 10.02
CA ALA A 224 11.82 5.64 9.00
C ALA A 224 13.14 4.91 8.73
N ARG A 225 13.18 3.58 8.85
CA ARG A 225 14.41 2.77 8.85
C ARG A 225 14.46 1.70 7.77
N HIS A 226 13.33 1.33 7.21
CA HIS A 226 13.26 0.30 6.19
C HIS A 226 12.19 0.65 5.17
N ILE A 227 12.44 0.32 3.90
CA ILE A 227 11.46 0.38 2.81
C ILE A 227 11.61 -0.86 1.92
N SER A 228 10.48 -1.44 1.52
CA SER A 228 10.43 -2.60 0.62
C SER A 228 9.24 -2.51 -0.32
N ALA A 229 9.33 -3.19 -1.46
CA ALA A 229 8.26 -3.25 -2.45
C ALA A 229 7.85 -4.70 -2.76
N VAL A 230 6.56 -4.99 -2.71
CA VAL A 230 5.98 -6.30 -3.02
C VAL A 230 4.53 -6.14 -3.44
N ASP A 231 4.03 -7.00 -4.33
CA ASP A 231 2.60 -7.10 -4.66
C ASP A 231 1.91 -7.91 -3.56
N PHE A 232 1.47 -7.26 -2.48
CA PHE A 232 0.90 -7.99 -1.33
C PHE A 232 -0.60 -8.25 -1.49
N ASP A 233 -1.31 -7.51 -2.35
CA ASP A 233 -2.74 -7.72 -2.54
C ASP A 233 -3.08 -8.67 -3.71
N GLY A 234 -2.09 -8.94 -4.57
CA GLY A 234 -2.19 -9.83 -5.72
C GLY A 234 -2.81 -9.15 -6.95
N ASP A 235 -2.86 -7.82 -7.00
CA ASP A 235 -3.43 -7.07 -8.13
C ASP A 235 -2.47 -6.92 -9.32
N GLY A 236 -1.21 -7.36 -9.18
CA GLY A 236 -0.18 -7.30 -10.20
C GLY A 236 0.67 -6.03 -10.19
N LYS A 237 0.41 -5.09 -9.27
CA LYS A 237 1.23 -3.91 -9.04
C LYS A 237 2.03 -4.09 -7.76
N LEU A 238 3.23 -3.53 -7.75
CA LEU A 238 4.03 -3.54 -6.54
C LEU A 238 3.48 -2.49 -5.56
N ASP A 239 3.22 -2.92 -4.34
CA ASP A 239 2.89 -2.11 -3.18
C ASP A 239 4.14 -1.79 -2.36
N VAL A 240 4.02 -0.91 -1.36
CA VAL A 240 5.17 -0.43 -0.57
C VAL A 240 4.95 -0.65 0.92
N CYS A 241 5.95 -1.20 1.60
CA CYS A 241 6.02 -1.22 3.05
C CYS A 241 7.11 -0.28 3.53
N ILE A 242 6.78 0.54 4.52
CA ILE A 242 7.77 1.34 5.24
C ILE A 242 7.64 1.03 6.73
N ALA A 243 8.78 0.72 7.34
CA ALA A 243 8.88 0.51 8.77
C ALA A 243 9.73 1.61 9.42
N SER A 244 9.27 2.04 10.59
CA SER A 244 9.92 3.03 11.44
C SER A 244 9.91 2.57 12.89
N THR A 245 10.52 3.31 13.80
CA THR A 245 10.53 2.90 15.22
C THR A 245 9.17 2.94 15.90
N SER A 246 8.24 3.76 15.41
CA SER A 246 6.92 3.92 16.03
C SER A 246 5.75 3.38 15.20
N ALA A 247 5.95 3.07 13.91
CA ALA A 247 4.89 2.50 13.07
C ALA A 247 5.43 1.64 11.92
N VAL A 248 4.54 0.79 11.39
CA VAL A 248 4.70 0.15 10.09
C VAL A 248 3.49 0.55 9.26
N ARG A 249 3.71 0.95 8.01
CA ARG A 249 2.66 1.36 7.08
C ARG A 249 2.78 0.56 5.78
N LEU A 250 1.65 -0.02 5.36
CA LEU A 250 1.50 -0.65 4.06
C LEU A 250 0.77 0.31 3.12
N PHE A 251 1.37 0.60 1.99
CA PHE A 251 0.85 1.48 0.96
C PHE A 251 0.49 0.65 -0.28
N GLN A 252 -0.80 0.37 -0.43
CA GLN A 252 -1.36 -0.33 -1.58
C GLN A 252 -1.34 0.58 -2.81
N ASN A 253 -0.76 0.12 -3.90
CA ASN A 253 -0.63 0.85 -5.14
C ASN A 253 -1.93 0.78 -5.96
N GLN A 254 -2.68 1.89 -5.99
CA GLN A 254 -3.93 1.98 -6.75
C GLN A 254 -3.69 2.46 -8.20
N GLY A 255 -2.43 2.49 -8.65
CA GLY A 255 -1.99 2.92 -9.98
C GLY A 255 -1.68 4.42 -10.07
N GLU A 256 -2.58 5.26 -9.56
CA GLU A 256 -2.43 6.72 -9.62
C GLU A 256 -2.19 7.39 -8.26
N ALA A 257 -2.32 6.62 -7.18
CA ALA A 257 -2.16 7.00 -5.79
C ALA A 257 -1.92 5.76 -4.93
N PHE A 258 -1.57 5.96 -3.67
CA PHE A 258 -1.44 4.89 -2.68
C PHE A 258 -2.58 4.91 -1.66
N GLY A 259 -3.17 3.76 -1.38
CA GLY A 259 -4.07 3.54 -0.24
C GLY A 259 -3.30 3.00 0.96
N GLU A 260 -3.67 3.37 2.18
CA GLU A 260 -2.98 2.90 3.39
C GLU A 260 -3.72 1.71 4.02
N ILE A 261 -2.99 0.64 4.32
CA ILE A 261 -3.49 -0.55 5.01
C ILE A 261 -2.82 -0.65 6.39
N ALA A 262 -3.64 -0.87 7.42
CA ALA A 262 -3.18 -1.07 8.78
C ALA A 262 -2.97 -2.56 9.08
N LEU A 263 -1.87 -2.89 9.75
CA LEU A 263 -1.63 -4.23 10.28
C LEU A 263 -2.47 -4.45 11.56
N PRO A 264 -3.26 -5.53 11.65
CA PRO A 264 -4.14 -5.75 12.79
C PRO A 264 -3.35 -6.00 14.06
N GLY A 265 -3.68 -5.31 15.15
CA GLY A 265 -3.09 -5.57 16.47
C GLY A 265 -1.65 -5.10 16.66
N LEU A 266 -0.96 -4.62 15.61
CA LEU A 266 0.38 -4.08 15.73
C LEU A 266 0.37 -2.80 16.57
N ARG A 267 1.22 -2.78 17.60
CA ARG A 267 1.48 -1.59 18.43
C ARG A 267 2.96 -1.23 18.29
N GLY A 268 3.23 0.04 18.00
CA GLY A 268 4.59 0.51 17.74
C GLY A 268 5.07 0.19 16.33
N GLY A 269 6.39 0.25 16.13
CA GLY A 269 7.01 0.08 14.82
C GLY A 269 7.97 -1.11 14.73
N ALA A 270 8.71 -1.16 13.63
CA ALA A 270 9.70 -2.18 13.33
C ALA A 270 10.99 -1.55 12.78
N ARG A 271 12.14 -2.16 13.06
CA ARG A 271 13.45 -1.72 12.53
C ARG A 271 13.74 -2.30 11.15
N SER A 272 13.16 -3.45 10.84
CA SER A 272 13.35 -4.22 9.61
C SER A 272 12.05 -4.94 9.28
N ALA A 273 11.79 -5.10 7.99
CA ALA A 273 10.69 -5.85 7.42
C ALA A 273 11.25 -6.81 6.36
N ALA A 274 10.74 -8.04 6.30
CA ALA A 274 11.12 -9.01 5.30
C ALA A 274 9.86 -9.73 4.80
N TRP A 275 9.83 -10.03 3.50
CA TRP A 275 8.70 -10.66 2.83
C TRP A 275 9.07 -12.05 2.33
N GLY A 276 8.19 -13.03 2.55
CA GLY A 276 8.38 -14.43 2.14
C GLY A 276 7.09 -15.22 2.33
N ASP A 277 6.92 -16.33 1.60
CA ASP A 277 5.73 -17.19 1.70
C ASP A 277 6.06 -18.39 2.60
N TYR A 278 5.86 -18.25 3.90
CA TYR A 278 6.28 -19.29 4.85
C TYR A 278 5.35 -20.51 4.82
N ASN A 279 4.13 -20.35 4.30
CA ASN A 279 3.08 -21.35 4.36
C ASN A 279 2.81 -22.05 3.01
N GLY A 280 3.42 -21.56 1.93
CA GLY A 280 3.34 -22.11 0.58
C GLY A 280 2.02 -21.82 -0.15
N ASP A 281 1.30 -20.77 0.22
CA ASP A 281 0.00 -20.40 -0.37
C ASP A 281 0.09 -19.45 -1.57
N GLY A 282 1.31 -19.05 -1.95
CA GLY A 282 1.58 -18.14 -3.07
C GLY A 282 1.56 -16.67 -2.67
N ARG A 283 1.26 -16.32 -1.40
CA ARG A 283 1.15 -14.94 -0.97
C ARG A 283 2.37 -14.54 -0.15
N PRO A 284 2.92 -13.33 -0.36
CA PRO A 284 4.02 -12.84 0.46
C PRO A 284 3.50 -12.48 1.86
N ASP A 285 3.98 -13.20 2.87
CA ASP A 285 3.78 -12.92 4.28
C ASP A 285 4.84 -11.94 4.80
N LEU A 286 4.50 -11.20 5.84
CA LEU A 286 5.33 -10.13 6.38
C LEU A 286 5.93 -10.52 7.74
N LEU A 287 7.26 -10.52 7.81
CA LEU A 287 8.04 -10.67 9.03
C LEU A 287 8.62 -9.32 9.45
N LEU A 288 8.47 -8.95 10.72
CA LEU A 288 8.92 -7.66 11.26
C LEU A 288 9.86 -7.83 12.45
N ALA A 289 10.95 -7.07 12.48
CA ALA A 289 11.81 -6.92 13.66
C ALA A 289 11.29 -5.81 14.58
N THR A 290 10.52 -6.15 15.62
CA THR A 290 9.94 -5.17 16.56
C THR A 290 10.65 -5.15 17.91
N ALA A 291 10.40 -4.10 18.70
CA ALA A 291 10.92 -3.99 20.07
C ALA A 291 10.45 -5.14 20.97
N ASP A 292 9.25 -5.66 20.75
CA ASP A 292 8.68 -6.78 21.51
C ASP A 292 9.13 -8.15 20.97
N GLY A 293 9.98 -8.15 19.95
CA GLY A 293 10.47 -9.34 19.24
C GLY A 293 9.94 -9.46 17.82
N PRO A 294 10.23 -10.56 17.11
CA PRO A 294 9.75 -10.73 15.75
C PRO A 294 8.22 -10.85 15.72
N LYS A 295 7.59 -10.25 14.70
CA LYS A 295 6.15 -10.37 14.44
C LYS A 295 5.93 -10.99 13.06
N LEU A 296 5.00 -11.93 12.99
CA LEU A 296 4.61 -12.60 11.75
C LEU A 296 3.17 -12.21 11.38
N PHE A 297 3.02 -11.65 10.20
CA PHE A 297 1.73 -11.28 9.62
C PHE A 297 1.46 -12.11 8.37
N THR A 298 0.52 -13.03 8.49
CA THR A 298 0.11 -13.90 7.38
C THR A 298 -0.81 -13.14 6.44
N ASN A 299 -0.50 -13.18 5.14
CA ASN A 299 -1.24 -12.52 4.09
C ASN A 299 -2.43 -13.37 3.65
N LEU A 300 -3.64 -12.87 3.84
CA LEU A 300 -4.88 -13.57 3.51
C LEU A 300 -5.40 -13.20 2.10
N GLY A 301 -4.70 -12.31 1.40
CA GLY A 301 -5.08 -11.77 0.10
C GLY A 301 -5.95 -10.52 0.16
N GLY A 302 -5.98 -9.78 -0.96
CA GLY A 302 -6.79 -8.56 -1.09
C GLY A 302 -6.42 -7.48 -0.06
N GLY A 303 -5.14 -7.43 0.34
CA GLY A 303 -4.64 -6.49 1.34
C GLY A 303 -5.02 -6.81 2.79
N GLN A 304 -5.52 -8.03 3.08
CA GLN A 304 -5.83 -8.45 4.45
C GLN A 304 -4.69 -9.24 5.07
N PHE A 305 -4.39 -8.95 6.34
CA PHE A 305 -3.39 -9.65 7.12
C PHE A 305 -3.99 -10.21 8.42
N ARG A 306 -3.34 -11.20 9.00
CA ARG A 306 -3.60 -11.71 10.35
C ARG A 306 -2.31 -11.75 11.15
N ASP A 307 -2.36 -11.32 12.41
CA ASP A 307 -1.22 -11.45 13.33
C ASP A 307 -1.12 -12.90 13.81
N ASP A 308 -0.17 -13.64 13.24
CA ASP A 308 0.14 -15.03 13.59
C ASP A 308 1.48 -15.12 14.36
N SER A 309 1.92 -14.02 14.97
CA SER A 309 3.16 -13.96 15.77
C SER A 309 3.19 -14.96 16.93
N ALA A 310 2.03 -15.48 17.37
CA ALA A 310 1.95 -16.51 18.39
C ALA A 310 2.55 -17.86 17.95
N MET A 311 2.79 -18.06 16.65
CA MET A 311 3.48 -19.22 16.11
C MET A 311 5.00 -19.15 16.25
N LEU A 312 5.56 -17.94 16.46
CA LEU A 312 7.00 -17.76 16.65
C LEU A 312 7.42 -18.07 18.10
N PRO A 313 8.62 -18.63 18.32
CA PRO A 313 9.23 -18.71 19.64
C PRO A 313 9.37 -17.33 20.31
N ARG A 314 9.13 -17.27 21.63
CA ARG A 314 8.91 -16.00 22.38
C ARG A 314 10.17 -15.32 22.94
N ASP A 315 11.37 -15.86 22.75
CA ASP A 315 12.57 -15.46 23.50
C ASP A 315 13.43 -14.36 22.82
N ALA A 316 13.00 -13.85 21.66
CA ALA A 316 13.73 -12.85 20.87
C ALA A 316 13.25 -11.40 21.05
N ALA A 317 13.00 -10.96 22.28
CA ALA A 317 12.68 -9.56 22.54
C ALA A 317 13.78 -8.61 22.04
N GLY A 318 13.41 -7.41 21.60
CA GLY A 318 14.35 -6.42 21.06
C GLY A 318 14.95 -6.82 19.72
N ALA A 319 14.13 -7.35 18.80
CA ALA A 319 14.58 -7.67 17.45
C ALA A 319 15.08 -6.41 16.73
N THR A 320 16.22 -6.55 16.03
CA THR A 320 16.89 -5.47 15.29
C THR A 320 16.84 -5.68 13.79
N ALA A 321 16.96 -6.92 13.33
CA ALA A 321 16.78 -7.32 11.94
C ALA A 321 16.10 -8.69 11.86
N VAL A 322 15.41 -8.92 10.75
CA VAL A 322 14.80 -10.21 10.40
C VAL A 322 15.15 -10.54 8.95
N ALA A 323 15.26 -11.82 8.64
CA ALA A 323 15.39 -12.32 7.29
C ALA A 323 14.71 -13.68 7.18
N TRP A 324 14.23 -13.99 5.98
CA TRP A 324 13.86 -15.34 5.58
C TRP A 324 15.11 -16.07 5.07
N ILE A 325 15.20 -17.36 5.34
CA ILE A 325 16.34 -18.20 4.94
C ILE A 325 15.91 -19.66 4.83
N ASP A 326 16.38 -20.44 3.87
CA ASP A 326 16.22 -21.91 3.89
C ASP A 326 17.49 -22.54 4.48
N ALA A 327 17.57 -22.63 5.80
CA ALA A 327 18.82 -22.99 6.46
C ALA A 327 19.15 -24.47 6.28
N ASP A 328 18.14 -25.35 6.28
CA ASP A 328 18.33 -26.80 6.19
C ASP A 328 18.09 -27.41 4.80
N GLY A 329 17.70 -26.59 3.81
CA GLY A 329 17.55 -26.98 2.42
C GLY A 329 16.27 -27.79 2.17
N ASP A 330 15.23 -27.57 2.98
CA ASP A 330 13.94 -28.24 2.87
C ASP A 330 12.92 -27.48 2.00
N GLY A 331 13.32 -26.34 1.45
CA GLY A 331 12.51 -25.48 0.59
C GLY A 331 11.50 -24.62 1.33
N ARG A 332 11.42 -24.69 2.66
CA ARG A 332 10.54 -23.83 3.45
C ARG A 332 11.35 -22.66 4.02
N PRO A 333 10.83 -21.43 3.95
CA PRO A 333 11.50 -20.30 4.57
C PRO A 333 11.51 -20.42 6.10
N ASP A 334 12.70 -20.59 6.68
CA ASP A 334 13.01 -20.40 8.09
C ASP A 334 13.14 -18.92 8.44
N VAL A 335 13.08 -18.62 9.73
CA VAL A 335 13.18 -17.25 10.26
C VAL A 335 14.54 -17.04 10.93
N LEU A 336 15.33 -16.12 10.40
CA LEU A 336 16.56 -15.62 11.02
C LEU A 336 16.28 -14.27 11.70
N VAL A 337 16.65 -14.14 12.97
CA VAL A 337 16.42 -12.92 13.76
C VAL A 337 17.72 -12.47 14.41
N ALA A 338 18.05 -11.19 14.24
CA ALA A 338 19.04 -10.50 15.06
C ALA A 338 18.36 -9.79 16.22
N THR A 339 18.95 -9.86 17.40
CA THR A 339 18.42 -9.24 18.63
C THR A 339 19.44 -8.29 19.25
N ALA A 340 18.97 -7.24 19.91
CA ALA A 340 19.82 -6.28 20.60
C ALA A 340 20.49 -6.85 21.87
N PHE A 341 20.01 -7.99 22.38
CA PHE A 341 20.38 -8.51 23.70
C PHE A 341 20.96 -9.92 23.68
N ASN A 342 20.44 -10.81 22.82
CA ASN A 342 20.67 -12.25 22.89
C ASN A 342 21.35 -12.81 21.62
N GLY A 343 21.97 -11.95 20.80
CA GLY A 343 22.61 -12.34 19.55
C GLY A 343 21.59 -12.78 18.48
N LEU A 344 21.90 -13.88 17.79
CA LEU A 344 21.12 -14.42 16.67
C LEU A 344 20.14 -15.52 17.12
N ARG A 345 19.03 -15.66 16.38
CA ARG A 345 18.06 -16.76 16.49
C ARG A 345 17.72 -17.33 15.13
N LEU A 346 17.50 -18.64 15.09
CA LEU A 346 17.01 -19.36 13.92
C LEU A 346 15.79 -20.19 14.32
N TYR A 347 14.67 -19.90 13.69
CA TYR A 347 13.44 -20.65 13.87
C TYR A 347 13.12 -21.44 12.61
N ARG A 348 13.25 -22.76 12.71
CA ARG A 348 12.98 -23.68 11.62
C ARG A 348 11.49 -23.74 11.31
N ASN A 349 11.13 -23.67 10.04
CA ASN A 349 9.78 -23.83 9.54
C ASN A 349 9.42 -25.31 9.40
N ASN A 350 8.80 -25.88 10.43
CA ASN A 350 8.49 -27.31 10.52
C ASN A 350 7.02 -27.52 10.93
N PRO A 351 6.06 -27.21 10.05
CA PRO A 351 4.65 -27.28 10.40
C PRO A 351 4.20 -28.71 10.71
N PRO A 352 3.42 -28.91 11.79
CA PRO A 352 2.74 -30.17 12.02
C PRO A 352 1.81 -30.54 10.85
N PRO A 353 1.53 -31.83 10.59
CA PRO A 353 0.76 -32.28 9.43
C PRO A 353 -0.62 -31.64 9.25
N ASP A 354 -1.26 -31.15 10.32
CA ASP A 354 -2.58 -30.52 10.29
C ASP A 354 -2.55 -28.99 10.40
N ALA A 355 -1.36 -28.38 10.44
CA ALA A 355 -1.19 -26.95 10.73
C ALA A 355 -1.76 -26.07 9.61
N ALA A 356 -1.52 -26.41 8.33
CA ALA A 356 -2.06 -25.67 7.20
C ALA A 356 -3.61 -25.61 7.23
N ALA A 357 -4.26 -26.72 7.61
CA ALA A 357 -5.71 -26.77 7.76
C ALA A 357 -6.22 -25.89 8.91
N LYS A 358 -5.44 -25.70 9.97
CA LYS A 358 -5.77 -24.77 11.08
C LYS A 358 -5.54 -23.31 10.72
N LEU A 359 -4.58 -23.04 9.82
CA LEU A 359 -4.21 -21.69 9.40
C LEU A 359 -5.21 -21.10 8.39
N ALA A 360 -5.78 -21.94 7.53
CA ALA A 360 -6.67 -21.51 6.46
C ALA A 360 -7.95 -20.83 7.02
N PRO A 361 -8.28 -19.61 6.55
CA PRO A 361 -9.45 -18.89 7.02
C PRO A 361 -10.76 -19.58 6.55
N PRO A 362 -11.85 -19.51 7.34
CA PRO A 362 -13.14 -20.01 6.90
C PRO A 362 -13.65 -19.27 5.66
N VAL A 363 -14.21 -20.01 4.70
CA VAL A 363 -14.75 -19.45 3.46
C VAL A 363 -16.25 -19.30 3.57
N ALA A 364 -16.74 -18.07 3.49
CA ALA A 364 -18.18 -17.77 3.49
C ALA A 364 -18.76 -17.78 2.07
N GLY A 365 -19.90 -18.45 1.91
CA GLY A 365 -20.73 -18.39 0.71
C GLY A 365 -21.54 -17.09 0.62
N PRO A 366 -22.33 -16.91 -0.46
CA PRO A 366 -23.12 -15.71 -0.65
C PRO A 366 -24.23 -15.58 0.40
N TRP A 367 -24.66 -14.34 0.64
CA TRP A 367 -25.85 -14.06 1.43
C TRP A 367 -27.11 -14.51 0.68
N MET A 368 -27.94 -15.25 1.41
CA MET A 368 -29.28 -15.68 0.99
C MET A 368 -30.29 -15.03 1.92
N LEU A 369 -31.36 -14.47 1.37
CA LEU A 369 -32.44 -13.84 2.12
C LEU A 369 -33.75 -14.59 1.87
N ILE A 370 -34.55 -14.79 2.91
CA ILE A 370 -35.95 -15.19 2.79
C ILE A 370 -36.84 -14.36 3.71
N GLY A 371 -38.04 -14.05 3.24
CA GLY A 371 -39.04 -13.26 3.94
C GLY A 371 -39.85 -12.39 2.97
N PRO A 372 -40.71 -11.50 3.49
CA PRO A 372 -40.91 -11.26 4.91
C PRO A 372 -41.90 -12.28 5.51
N PHE A 373 -41.71 -12.62 6.79
CA PHE A 373 -42.66 -13.35 7.64
C PHE A 373 -43.37 -12.35 8.58
N PRO A 374 -44.55 -12.69 9.13
CA PRO A 374 -45.30 -11.77 9.98
C PRO A 374 -44.63 -11.54 11.35
N ASN A 375 -44.53 -10.27 11.79
CA ASN A 375 -44.07 -9.88 13.13
C ASN A 375 -45.15 -9.12 13.93
N SER A 376 -46.43 -9.41 13.71
CA SER A 376 -47.54 -8.66 14.33
C SER A 376 -47.38 -8.57 15.85
N GLY A 377 -47.35 -7.33 16.38
CA GLY A 377 -47.19 -7.06 17.81
C GLY A 377 -45.82 -7.49 18.38
N GLY A 378 -44.78 -7.58 17.55
CA GLY A 378 -43.43 -8.02 17.95
C GLY A 378 -43.28 -9.52 18.21
N SER A 379 -44.33 -10.33 17.96
CA SER A 379 -44.35 -11.77 18.24
C SER A 379 -43.39 -12.60 17.39
N GLY A 380 -42.94 -12.05 16.27
CA GLY A 380 -42.06 -12.72 15.32
C GLY A 380 -40.68 -13.02 15.88
N PHE A 381 -40.20 -12.30 16.92
CA PHE A 381 -38.88 -12.55 17.51
C PHE A 381 -38.77 -13.94 18.15
N GLU A 382 -39.75 -14.34 18.97
CA GLU A 382 -39.74 -15.66 19.61
C GLU A 382 -40.43 -16.75 18.76
N LYS A 383 -41.29 -16.36 17.83
CA LYS A 383 -41.93 -17.33 16.93
C LYS A 383 -40.91 -17.94 15.97
N ALA A 384 -40.70 -19.25 16.07
CA ALA A 384 -39.89 -19.99 15.10
C ALA A 384 -40.64 -20.09 13.75
N PHE A 385 -40.00 -19.64 12.68
CA PHE A 385 -40.46 -19.86 11.31
C PHE A 385 -39.69 -21.03 10.68
N PRO A 386 -40.21 -21.66 9.60
CA PRO A 386 -39.58 -22.84 9.01
C PRO A 386 -38.07 -22.73 8.71
N PRO A 387 -37.53 -21.57 8.25
CA PRO A 387 -36.08 -21.41 8.05
C PRO A 387 -35.20 -21.62 9.29
N GLU A 388 -35.74 -21.54 10.51
CA GLU A 388 -34.99 -21.84 11.74
C GLU A 388 -34.78 -23.34 11.96
N GLN A 389 -35.67 -24.17 11.41
CA GLN A 389 -35.60 -25.63 11.58
C GLN A 389 -34.69 -26.26 10.54
N GLU A 390 -34.79 -25.79 9.29
CA GLU A 390 -34.03 -26.32 8.17
C GLU A 390 -33.81 -25.22 7.11
N ILE A 391 -32.56 -25.14 6.62
CA ILE A 391 -32.20 -24.27 5.51
C ILE A 391 -32.20 -25.09 4.22
N ASP A 392 -33.30 -25.02 3.48
CA ASP A 392 -33.42 -25.55 2.13
C ASP A 392 -33.59 -24.39 1.13
N PHE A 393 -32.53 -24.09 0.38
CA PHE A 393 -32.50 -22.99 -0.59
C PHE A 393 -33.44 -23.19 -1.79
N THR A 394 -34.01 -24.37 -1.98
CA THR A 394 -34.92 -24.68 -3.08
C THR A 394 -36.39 -24.54 -2.69
N ARG A 395 -36.69 -24.52 -1.39
CA ARG A 395 -38.04 -24.60 -0.85
C ARG A 395 -38.74 -23.24 -0.79
N GLN A 396 -40.06 -23.29 -0.93
CA GLN A 396 -40.96 -22.14 -0.70
C GLN A 396 -41.73 -22.31 0.61
N TYR A 397 -42.03 -21.19 1.26
CA TYR A 397 -42.71 -21.15 2.56
C TYR A 397 -43.83 -20.11 2.55
N ASP A 398 -44.77 -20.24 3.48
CA ASP A 398 -45.79 -19.21 3.71
C ASP A 398 -45.17 -18.01 4.44
N GLY A 399 -45.19 -16.86 3.77
CA GLY A 399 -44.73 -15.58 4.30
C GLY A 399 -45.88 -14.64 4.65
N LYS A 400 -45.54 -13.38 4.93
CA LYS A 400 -46.47 -12.34 5.39
C LYS A 400 -47.58 -12.02 4.38
N ALA A 401 -47.28 -12.10 3.08
CA ALA A 401 -48.22 -11.79 2.01
C ALA A 401 -48.07 -12.76 0.82
N GLY A 402 -48.15 -14.06 1.09
CA GLY A 402 -48.04 -15.13 0.09
C GLY A 402 -46.78 -15.97 0.24
N LYS A 403 -46.44 -16.73 -0.80
CA LYS A 403 -45.27 -17.62 -0.79
C LYS A 403 -43.96 -16.81 -0.88
N VAL A 404 -42.99 -17.17 -0.05
CA VAL A 404 -41.63 -16.62 -0.05
C VAL A 404 -40.62 -17.72 -0.36
N LYS A 405 -39.50 -17.36 -0.98
CA LYS A 405 -38.39 -18.26 -1.32
C LYS A 405 -37.06 -17.59 -1.05
N TRP A 406 -36.02 -18.39 -0.87
CA TRP A 406 -34.66 -17.88 -0.77
C TRP A 406 -34.25 -17.16 -2.04
N ARG A 407 -33.58 -16.01 -1.88
CA ARG A 407 -32.95 -15.28 -2.97
C ARG A 407 -31.54 -14.89 -2.58
N LYS A 408 -30.61 -15.03 -3.52
CA LYS A 408 -29.26 -14.48 -3.37
C LYS A 408 -29.34 -12.96 -3.30
N THR A 409 -28.50 -12.35 -2.47
CA THR A 409 -28.37 -10.90 -2.35
C THR A 409 -26.93 -10.45 -2.55
N ASP A 410 -26.74 -9.15 -2.77
CA ASP A 410 -25.43 -8.52 -2.95
C ASP A 410 -24.97 -7.79 -1.68
N PHE A 411 -25.51 -8.16 -0.52
CA PHE A 411 -25.15 -7.57 0.77
C PHE A 411 -23.65 -7.69 1.03
N LYS A 412 -23.09 -6.64 1.65
CA LYS A 412 -21.66 -6.51 1.90
C LYS A 412 -21.37 -6.62 3.39
N ASP A 413 -20.46 -7.53 3.74
CA ASP A 413 -19.92 -7.62 5.10
C ASP A 413 -19.21 -6.29 5.45
N GLY A 414 -19.24 -5.89 6.72
CA GLY A 414 -18.63 -4.65 7.20
C GLY A 414 -19.43 -3.38 6.90
N THR A 415 -20.62 -3.47 6.32
CA THR A 415 -21.51 -2.32 6.08
C THR A 415 -22.91 -2.55 6.68
N VAL A 416 -23.64 -1.45 6.92
CA VAL A 416 -25.07 -1.51 7.25
C VAL A 416 -25.84 -1.77 5.96
N ASN A 417 -26.54 -2.90 5.89
CA ASN A 417 -27.27 -3.35 4.72
C ASN A 417 -28.77 -3.12 4.90
N ASN A 418 -29.41 -2.45 3.93
CA ASN A 418 -30.85 -2.17 3.95
C ASN A 418 -31.67 -3.44 3.68
N LEU A 419 -32.68 -3.69 4.54
CA LEU A 419 -33.63 -4.79 4.46
C LEU A 419 -35.05 -4.34 4.06
N ALA A 420 -35.33 -3.03 3.99
CA ALA A 420 -36.57 -2.45 3.48
C ALA A 420 -36.66 -2.52 1.95
N ILE A 421 -36.54 -3.73 1.40
CA ILE A 421 -36.36 -4.00 -0.03
C ILE A 421 -37.57 -4.67 -0.68
N PHE A 422 -38.69 -4.76 0.04
CA PHE A 422 -39.93 -5.31 -0.51
C PHE A 422 -40.75 -4.16 -1.12
N GLY A 423 -41.15 -4.29 -2.38
CA GLY A 423 -41.72 -3.17 -3.17
C GLY A 423 -43.04 -2.58 -2.66
N LYS A 424 -43.61 -3.10 -1.57
CA LYS A 424 -44.80 -2.57 -0.93
C LYS A 424 -44.49 -2.17 0.52
N PRO A 425 -44.76 -0.92 0.97
CA PRO A 425 -44.39 -0.44 2.30
C PRO A 425 -44.85 -1.35 3.45
N GLU A 426 -46.06 -1.91 3.37
CA GLU A 426 -46.64 -2.79 4.37
C GLU A 426 -45.89 -4.14 4.54
N LEU A 427 -45.01 -4.50 3.60
CA LEU A 427 -44.15 -5.68 3.70
C LEU A 427 -42.83 -5.39 4.43
N ASN A 428 -42.51 -4.12 4.68
CA ASN A 428 -41.28 -3.69 5.36
C ASN A 428 -41.50 -3.24 6.81
N THR A 429 -42.74 -3.23 7.29
CA THR A 429 -43.10 -3.00 8.70
C THR A 429 -43.59 -4.30 9.31
N ASP A 430 -43.61 -4.46 10.65
CA ASP A 430 -44.11 -5.67 11.33
C ASP A 430 -43.71 -6.97 10.59
N ALA A 431 -42.42 -7.12 10.29
CA ALA A 431 -41.89 -8.16 9.44
C ALA A 431 -40.68 -8.86 10.05
N VAL A 432 -40.43 -10.09 9.64
CA VAL A 432 -39.22 -10.86 9.97
C VAL A 432 -38.57 -11.31 8.67
N VAL A 433 -37.25 -11.21 8.59
CA VAL A 433 -36.45 -11.85 7.54
C VAL A 433 -35.43 -12.79 8.15
N TYR A 434 -35.04 -13.78 7.36
CA TYR A 434 -33.89 -14.61 7.63
C TYR A 434 -32.83 -14.35 6.59
N LEU A 435 -31.60 -14.21 7.06
CA LEU A 435 -30.38 -14.13 6.25
C LEU A 435 -29.58 -15.39 6.54
N ALA A 436 -29.21 -16.15 5.52
CA ALA A 436 -28.41 -17.35 5.67
C ALA A 436 -27.19 -17.30 4.77
N ARG A 437 -26.13 -17.98 5.20
CA ARG A 437 -25.02 -18.36 4.34
C ARG A 437 -24.34 -19.61 4.86
N GLU A 438 -23.68 -20.30 3.96
CA GLU A 438 -22.84 -21.44 4.30
C GLU A 438 -21.43 -20.96 4.58
N ILE A 439 -20.77 -21.53 5.58
CA ILE A 439 -19.37 -21.25 5.92
C ILE A 439 -18.63 -22.58 5.93
N THR A 440 -17.58 -22.70 5.14
CA THR A 440 -16.73 -23.89 5.12
C THR A 440 -15.46 -23.60 5.91
N ALA A 441 -15.12 -24.45 6.87
CA ALA A 441 -13.88 -24.37 7.63
C ALA A 441 -13.08 -25.66 7.45
N THR A 442 -11.76 -25.56 7.31
CA THR A 442 -10.86 -26.71 7.16
C THR A 442 -10.53 -27.38 8.49
N ALA A 443 -10.65 -26.64 9.59
CA ALA A 443 -10.47 -27.12 10.96
C ALA A 443 -11.58 -26.58 11.87
N ALA A 444 -11.58 -27.00 13.14
CA ALA A 444 -12.40 -26.35 14.15
C ALA A 444 -11.87 -24.93 14.36
N THR A 445 -12.74 -23.92 14.26
CA THR A 445 -12.33 -22.51 14.24
C THR A 445 -13.29 -21.65 15.05
N GLU A 446 -12.75 -20.77 15.89
CA GLU A 446 -13.52 -19.74 16.57
C GLU A 446 -13.47 -18.44 15.77
N VAL A 447 -14.63 -17.91 15.40
CA VAL A 447 -14.74 -16.69 14.59
C VAL A 447 -15.46 -15.62 15.40
N PRO A 448 -14.80 -14.51 15.76
CA PRO A 448 -15.48 -13.37 16.38
C PRO A 448 -16.35 -12.67 15.35
N LEU A 449 -17.61 -12.39 15.70
CA LEU A 449 -18.55 -11.63 14.89
C LEU A 449 -18.83 -10.28 15.53
N SER A 450 -18.89 -9.25 14.69
CA SER A 450 -19.51 -7.95 14.99
C SER A 450 -20.83 -7.86 14.25
N LEU A 451 -21.89 -7.52 14.96
CA LEU A 451 -23.26 -7.62 14.48
C LEU A 451 -24.07 -6.38 14.88
N GLY A 452 -25.11 -6.10 14.11
CA GLY A 452 -26.10 -5.08 14.41
C GLY A 452 -27.40 -5.32 13.65
N SER A 453 -28.48 -4.71 14.12
CA SER A 453 -29.81 -4.80 13.52
C SER A 453 -30.62 -3.56 13.83
N ASP A 454 -31.54 -3.25 12.91
CA ASP A 454 -32.71 -2.47 13.27
C ASP A 454 -33.70 -3.41 13.94
N ASP A 455 -34.11 -3.08 15.16
CA ASP A 455 -34.87 -3.93 16.07
C ASP A 455 -34.18 -5.27 16.43
N GLY A 456 -34.94 -6.36 16.59
CA GLY A 456 -34.45 -7.62 17.16
C GLY A 456 -33.57 -8.45 16.21
N LEU A 457 -32.52 -9.05 16.78
CA LEU A 457 -31.58 -9.97 16.15
C LEU A 457 -31.48 -11.28 16.92
N ALA A 458 -31.58 -12.41 16.22
CA ALA A 458 -31.12 -13.71 16.72
C ALA A 458 -30.15 -14.35 15.72
N VAL A 459 -29.13 -15.04 16.24
CA VAL A 459 -28.11 -15.71 15.41
C VAL A 459 -28.08 -17.18 15.75
N PHE A 460 -28.04 -18.01 14.71
CA PHE A 460 -27.95 -19.45 14.82
C PHE A 460 -26.74 -19.95 14.03
N VAL A 461 -26.03 -20.90 14.61
CA VAL A 461 -24.91 -21.59 13.98
C VAL A 461 -25.19 -23.07 14.04
N ASN A 462 -25.24 -23.73 12.89
CA ASN A 462 -25.58 -25.15 12.78
C ASN A 462 -26.89 -25.51 13.51
N GLY A 463 -27.90 -24.64 13.42
CA GLY A 463 -29.21 -24.79 14.07
C GLY A 463 -29.26 -24.40 15.55
N GLN A 464 -28.12 -24.13 16.19
CA GLN A 464 -28.07 -23.70 17.59
C GLN A 464 -28.11 -22.17 17.69
N ARG A 465 -29.06 -21.63 18.47
CA ARG A 465 -29.13 -20.18 18.77
C ARG A 465 -27.94 -19.79 19.66
N VAL A 466 -27.08 -18.91 19.16
CA VAL A 466 -25.87 -18.42 19.84
C VAL A 466 -25.98 -16.96 20.31
N LEU A 467 -26.92 -16.20 19.75
CA LEU A 467 -27.23 -14.83 20.16
C LEU A 467 -28.74 -14.61 20.09
N ALA A 468 -29.25 -13.82 21.02
CA ALA A 468 -30.57 -13.23 20.94
C ALA A 468 -30.59 -11.87 21.64
N ASP A 469 -31.03 -10.86 20.90
CA ASP A 469 -31.16 -9.50 21.37
C ASP A 469 -32.44 -8.91 20.76
N ASN A 470 -33.46 -8.68 21.59
CA ASN A 470 -34.73 -8.13 21.17
C ASN A 470 -34.83 -6.68 21.67
N ALA A 471 -34.22 -5.76 20.94
CA ALA A 471 -34.13 -4.36 21.34
C ALA A 471 -34.59 -3.46 20.19
N THR A 472 -35.40 -2.45 20.50
CA THR A 472 -35.85 -1.46 19.51
C THR A 472 -34.83 -0.34 19.38
N ARG A 473 -34.13 -0.29 18.25
CA ARG A 473 -33.06 0.66 17.95
C ARG A 473 -32.66 0.58 16.47
N ALA A 474 -32.09 1.65 15.94
CA ALA A 474 -31.49 1.66 14.62
C ALA A 474 -30.26 0.74 14.53
N CYS A 475 -29.98 0.20 13.34
CA CYS A 475 -28.81 -0.65 13.08
C CYS A 475 -27.49 0.13 13.19
N ALA A 476 -26.52 -0.41 13.92
CA ALA A 476 -25.15 0.12 13.95
C ALA A 476 -24.13 -1.03 14.08
N PRO A 477 -22.87 -0.83 13.62
CA PRO A 477 -21.78 -1.76 13.87
C PRO A 477 -21.56 -2.00 15.37
N ASP A 478 -21.02 -3.18 15.72
CA ASP A 478 -20.58 -3.53 17.08
C ASP A 478 -21.66 -3.55 18.18
N GLN A 479 -22.95 -3.42 17.84
CA GLN A 479 -24.03 -3.50 18.83
C GLN A 479 -24.05 -4.84 19.56
N ASN A 480 -23.75 -5.92 18.85
CA ASN A 480 -23.54 -7.23 19.43
C ASN A 480 -22.19 -7.79 18.99
N ARG A 481 -21.52 -8.48 19.93
CA ARG A 481 -20.29 -9.22 19.66
C ARG A 481 -20.47 -10.65 20.16
N VAL A 482 -20.22 -11.63 19.31
CA VAL A 482 -20.32 -13.06 19.66
C VAL A 482 -19.22 -13.83 18.96
N THR A 483 -18.60 -14.78 19.64
CA THR A 483 -17.65 -15.72 19.01
C THR A 483 -18.40 -16.99 18.65
N ILE A 484 -18.42 -17.32 17.36
CA ILE A 484 -19.05 -18.55 16.86
C ILE A 484 -18.01 -19.66 16.73
N ARG A 485 -18.45 -20.91 16.92
CA ARG A 485 -17.63 -22.10 16.75
C ARG A 485 -18.02 -22.83 15.47
N LEU A 486 -17.07 -22.94 14.56
CA LEU A 486 -17.22 -23.69 13.31
C LEU A 486 -16.61 -25.08 13.50
N LYS A 487 -17.30 -26.11 13.01
CA LYS A 487 -16.74 -27.46 12.86
C LYS A 487 -16.01 -27.59 11.52
N PRO A 488 -15.07 -28.54 11.38
CA PRO A 488 -14.52 -28.89 10.07
C PRO A 488 -15.62 -29.21 9.06
N GLY A 489 -15.43 -28.78 7.81
CA GLY A 489 -16.39 -28.88 6.73
C GLY A 489 -17.43 -27.76 6.75
N LYS A 490 -18.64 -28.10 6.33
CA LYS A 490 -19.74 -27.15 6.10
C LYS A 490 -20.46 -26.78 7.40
N ASN A 491 -20.67 -25.49 7.58
CA ASN A 491 -21.43 -24.89 8.66
C ASN A 491 -22.53 -24.00 8.08
N THR A 492 -23.64 -23.84 8.81
CA THR A 492 -24.70 -22.90 8.48
C THR A 492 -24.73 -21.74 9.47
N LEU A 493 -24.75 -20.52 8.95
CA LEU A 493 -25.02 -19.30 9.70
C LEU A 493 -26.39 -18.78 9.29
N LEU A 494 -27.26 -18.50 10.27
CA LEU A 494 -28.59 -17.95 10.06
C LEU A 494 -28.80 -16.77 11.01
N LEU A 495 -29.17 -15.61 10.47
CA LEU A 495 -29.57 -14.42 11.22
C LEU A 495 -31.08 -14.26 11.03
N LYS A 496 -31.78 -14.04 12.13
CA LYS A 496 -33.17 -13.62 12.17
C LYS A 496 -33.20 -12.14 12.52
N VAL A 497 -33.76 -11.32 11.65
CA VAL A 497 -33.90 -9.88 11.87
C VAL A 497 -35.38 -9.54 11.86
N THR A 498 -35.86 -8.98 12.95
CA THR A 498 -37.26 -8.55 13.11
C THR A 498 -37.38 -7.05 12.91
N GLN A 499 -38.57 -6.59 12.58
CA GLN A 499 -38.90 -5.18 12.38
C GLN A 499 -40.29 -4.89 12.94
N GLY A 500 -40.41 -3.85 13.75
CA GLY A 500 -41.68 -3.23 14.16
C GLY A 500 -42.07 -2.10 13.21
N GLY A 501 -41.16 -1.18 12.91
CA GLY A 501 -41.37 -0.09 11.95
C GLY A 501 -40.24 0.93 11.92
N GLY A 502 -40.16 1.72 10.83
CA GLY A 502 -39.08 2.68 10.60
C GLY A 502 -38.08 2.19 9.55
N GLU A 503 -36.81 2.57 9.71
CA GLU A 503 -35.72 2.00 8.91
C GLU A 503 -35.57 0.50 9.22
N TRP A 504 -35.04 -0.29 8.28
CA TRP A 504 -34.83 -1.72 8.50
C TRP A 504 -33.51 -2.15 7.90
N ALA A 505 -32.59 -2.62 8.73
CA ALA A 505 -31.24 -2.95 8.30
C ALA A 505 -30.57 -4.00 9.19
N PHE A 506 -29.45 -4.54 8.72
CA PHE A 506 -28.54 -5.36 9.52
C PHE A 506 -27.08 -5.03 9.23
N TYR A 507 -26.23 -5.32 10.20
CA TYR A 507 -24.78 -5.26 10.09
C TYR A 507 -24.20 -6.63 10.42
N TYR A 508 -23.23 -7.07 9.62
CA TYR A 508 -22.46 -8.28 9.87
C TYR A 508 -21.01 -8.04 9.48
N SER A 509 -20.08 -8.39 10.36
CA SER A 509 -18.66 -8.51 10.04
C SER A 509 -18.06 -9.68 10.80
N ALA A 510 -17.21 -10.47 10.14
CA ALA A 510 -16.43 -11.51 10.77
C ALA A 510 -15.00 -11.01 10.97
N GLY A 511 -14.49 -11.11 12.20
CA GLY A 511 -13.08 -10.90 12.49
C GLY A 511 -12.24 -12.12 12.14
N GLN A 512 -10.92 -11.92 12.11
CA GLN A 512 -9.98 -12.98 11.82
C GLN A 512 -9.90 -13.97 13.00
N PRO A 513 -9.95 -15.29 12.76
CA PRO A 513 -9.74 -16.29 13.80
C PRO A 513 -8.34 -16.14 14.40
N ALA A 514 -8.22 -16.16 15.73
CA ALA A 514 -6.90 -16.21 16.34
C ALA A 514 -6.26 -17.59 16.12
N VAL A 515 -4.99 -17.60 15.71
CA VAL A 515 -4.19 -18.83 15.62
C VAL A 515 -3.27 -18.89 16.84
N GLY A 516 -3.45 -19.93 17.66
CA GLY A 516 -2.60 -20.15 18.84
C GLY A 516 -1.20 -20.66 18.48
N PRO A 517 -0.34 -20.96 19.48
CA PRO A 517 0.92 -21.64 19.24
C PRO A 517 0.64 -23.06 18.76
N ILE A 518 0.58 -23.24 17.44
CA ILE A 518 0.32 -24.54 16.80
C ILE A 518 1.61 -25.32 16.52
N GLY A 519 2.77 -24.84 17.00
CA GLY A 519 4.06 -25.49 16.84
C GLY A 519 4.62 -25.41 15.42
N TRP A 520 4.30 -24.34 14.67
CA TRP A 520 4.75 -24.17 13.29
C TRP A 520 6.26 -23.96 13.18
N PHE A 521 6.80 -23.10 14.04
CA PHE A 521 8.23 -22.78 14.08
C PHE A 521 8.89 -23.40 15.31
N GLU A 522 10.05 -24.02 15.09
CA GLU A 522 10.88 -24.63 16.13
C GLU A 522 12.14 -23.78 16.35
N ASP A 523 12.44 -23.40 17.59
CA ASP A 523 13.71 -22.74 17.89
C ASP A 523 14.87 -23.76 17.83
N VAL A 524 15.69 -23.64 16.80
CA VAL A 524 16.85 -24.50 16.56
C VAL A 524 18.17 -23.75 16.76
N SER A 525 18.12 -22.54 17.32
CA SER A 525 19.27 -21.62 17.42
C SER A 525 20.51 -22.30 17.99
N ALA A 526 20.39 -22.95 19.15
CA ALA A 526 21.52 -23.61 19.80
C ALA A 526 22.08 -24.79 19.00
N ALA A 527 21.20 -25.58 18.37
CA ALA A 527 21.62 -26.72 17.54
C ALA A 527 22.38 -26.27 16.28
N TRP A 528 22.05 -25.09 15.76
CA TRP A 528 22.69 -24.48 14.59
C TRP A 528 23.90 -23.60 14.94
N GLY A 529 24.35 -23.60 16.19
CA GLY A 529 25.52 -22.83 16.64
C GLY A 529 25.24 -21.35 16.87
N LEU A 530 23.97 -20.94 16.90
CA LEU A 530 23.49 -19.59 17.20
C LEU A 530 22.89 -19.56 18.62
N GLY A 531 22.22 -18.46 18.99
CA GLY A 531 21.61 -18.30 20.31
C GLY A 531 22.48 -17.55 21.32
N PRO A 532 22.03 -17.41 22.59
CA PRO A 532 22.73 -16.61 23.61
C PRO A 532 24.14 -17.10 23.94
N ASN A 533 24.33 -18.43 23.84
CA ASN A 533 25.61 -19.10 24.10
C ASN A 533 26.30 -19.53 22.80
N GLY A 534 25.73 -19.20 21.64
CA GLY A 534 26.27 -19.53 20.33
C GLY A 534 27.20 -18.46 19.80
N LEU A 535 27.56 -18.61 18.52
CA LEU A 535 28.34 -17.62 17.79
C LEU A 535 27.60 -16.28 17.79
N ALA A 536 28.34 -15.19 18.03
CA ALA A 536 27.79 -13.85 18.12
C ALA A 536 26.65 -13.68 19.18
N GLY A 537 26.55 -14.57 20.17
CA GLY A 537 25.52 -14.52 21.23
C GLY A 537 25.51 -13.23 22.08
N SER A 538 26.65 -12.54 22.15
CA SER A 538 26.82 -11.23 22.79
C SER A 538 26.97 -10.06 21.80
N ALA A 539 27.06 -10.35 20.51
CA ALA A 539 27.23 -9.33 19.49
C ALA A 539 25.92 -8.58 19.28
N ARG A 540 26.04 -7.28 19.03
CA ARG A 540 24.91 -6.39 18.78
C ARG A 540 25.04 -5.85 17.37
N GLY A 541 24.02 -6.08 16.56
CA GLY A 541 24.00 -5.65 15.17
C GLY A 541 22.59 -5.25 14.74
N GLU A 542 22.52 -4.50 13.66
CA GLU A 542 21.28 -3.89 13.17
C GLU A 542 20.80 -4.45 11.83
N THR A 543 21.62 -5.25 11.14
CA THR A 543 21.34 -5.69 9.77
C THR A 543 21.66 -7.17 9.56
N LEU A 544 20.86 -7.80 8.72
CA LEU A 544 21.08 -9.13 8.17
C LEU A 544 21.00 -9.01 6.65
N ALA A 545 21.96 -9.60 5.95
CA ALA A 545 21.94 -9.74 4.50
C ALA A 545 22.20 -11.20 4.14
N VAL A 546 21.33 -11.81 3.32
CA VAL A 546 21.37 -13.24 2.99
C VAL A 546 21.77 -13.42 1.53
N ALA A 547 22.76 -14.27 1.27
CA ALA A 547 23.24 -14.65 -0.07
C ALA A 547 24.00 -15.98 -0.01
N ASP A 548 24.04 -16.73 -1.10
CA ASP A 548 24.96 -17.88 -1.26
C ASP A 548 26.32 -17.36 -1.70
N VAL A 549 27.27 -17.18 -0.76
CA VAL A 549 28.53 -16.50 -1.05
C VAL A 549 29.64 -17.44 -1.52
N ASN A 550 29.48 -18.75 -1.34
CA ASN A 550 30.46 -19.76 -1.75
C ASN A 550 29.97 -20.65 -2.92
N GLY A 551 28.77 -20.38 -3.45
CA GLY A 551 28.19 -21.08 -4.59
C GLY A 551 27.77 -22.53 -4.32
N ASP A 552 27.63 -22.92 -3.05
CA ASP A 552 27.28 -24.29 -2.66
C ASP A 552 25.76 -24.57 -2.73
N GLY A 553 24.97 -23.54 -3.03
CA GLY A 553 23.52 -23.60 -3.13
C GLY A 553 22.80 -23.47 -1.80
N ARG A 554 23.50 -23.20 -0.69
CA ARG A 554 22.94 -22.93 0.63
C ARG A 554 23.04 -21.44 0.94
N PRO A 555 22.02 -20.85 1.57
CA PRO A 555 22.10 -19.46 1.98
C PRO A 555 23.08 -19.27 3.14
N ASP A 556 24.02 -18.36 2.94
CA ASP A 556 24.88 -17.77 3.96
C ASP A 556 24.30 -16.42 4.41
N PHE A 557 24.86 -15.83 5.46
CA PHE A 557 24.44 -14.48 5.85
C PHE A 557 25.55 -13.63 6.45
N LEU A 558 25.47 -12.33 6.18
CA LEU A 558 26.26 -11.30 6.85
C LEU A 558 25.45 -10.70 8.00
N PHE A 559 25.98 -10.78 9.21
CA PHE A 559 25.47 -10.05 10.37
C PHE A 559 26.26 -8.75 10.56
N GLY A 560 25.56 -7.62 10.48
CA GLY A 560 26.12 -6.27 10.69
C GLY A 560 26.43 -5.99 12.16
N ALA A 561 27.36 -6.73 12.74
CA ALA A 561 27.92 -6.56 14.07
C ALA A 561 29.44 -6.67 14.02
N GLY A 562 30.15 -6.19 15.05
CA GLY A 562 31.62 -6.27 15.10
C GLY A 562 32.26 -5.53 13.92
N THR A 563 32.93 -6.25 13.04
CA THR A 563 33.51 -5.73 11.78
C THR A 563 32.77 -6.19 10.52
N GLY A 564 31.55 -6.73 10.68
CA GLY A 564 30.85 -7.52 9.67
C GLY A 564 31.17 -9.00 9.85
N LEU A 565 30.24 -9.76 10.41
CA LEU A 565 30.43 -11.18 10.70
C LEU A 565 29.74 -12.01 9.62
N LEU A 566 30.52 -12.70 8.77
CA LEU A 566 30.01 -13.59 7.73
C LEU A 566 29.85 -15.01 8.27
N PHE A 567 28.65 -15.55 8.17
CA PHE A 567 28.30 -16.89 8.59
C PHE A 567 28.03 -17.77 7.39
N VAL A 568 28.78 -18.86 7.26
CA VAL A 568 28.64 -19.84 6.19
C VAL A 568 27.81 -21.02 6.67
N ASN A 569 26.90 -21.49 5.82
CA ASN A 569 26.04 -22.64 6.07
C ASN A 569 26.76 -23.94 5.70
N THR A 570 27.03 -24.80 6.70
CA THR A 570 27.67 -26.10 6.47
C THR A 570 26.68 -27.22 6.11
N GLY A 571 25.39 -26.89 5.98
CA GLY A 571 24.27 -27.82 5.80
C GLY A 571 23.78 -28.48 7.11
N LYS A 572 24.43 -28.22 8.24
CA LYS A 572 24.01 -28.71 9.57
C LYS A 572 24.00 -27.64 10.65
N ARG A 573 24.79 -26.58 10.44
CA ARG A 573 24.98 -25.46 11.36
C ARG A 573 25.60 -24.29 10.60
N PHE A 574 25.57 -23.11 11.22
CA PHE A 574 26.37 -21.97 10.79
C PHE A 574 27.74 -21.94 11.45
N GLU A 575 28.73 -21.49 10.69
CA GLU A 575 30.10 -21.24 11.15
C GLU A 575 30.55 -19.83 10.76
N LEU A 576 31.29 -19.17 11.63
CA LEU A 576 31.83 -17.84 11.37
C LEU A 576 33.06 -17.96 10.47
N LEU A 577 33.02 -17.36 9.28
CA LEU A 577 34.18 -17.23 8.38
C LEU A 577 35.00 -15.98 8.75
N ALA A 578 35.83 -16.12 9.77
CA ALA A 578 36.56 -15.01 10.37
C ALA A 578 37.63 -14.39 9.45
N ASP A 579 38.17 -15.18 8.51
CA ASP A 579 39.17 -14.78 7.51
C ASP A 579 38.55 -14.46 6.15
N SER A 580 37.24 -14.18 6.10
CA SER A 580 36.51 -13.76 4.88
C SER A 580 37.06 -12.52 4.20
N GLY A 581 37.94 -11.73 4.84
CA GLY A 581 38.46 -10.47 4.29
C GLY A 581 37.50 -9.28 4.43
N ILE A 582 36.26 -9.52 4.89
CA ILE A 582 35.30 -8.45 5.19
C ILE A 582 35.71 -7.74 6.48
N SER A 583 35.84 -6.42 6.38
CA SER A 583 36.04 -5.56 7.55
C SER A 583 35.49 -4.16 7.29
N PHE A 584 34.47 -3.77 8.04
CA PHE A 584 33.85 -2.45 8.01
C PHE A 584 33.31 -2.03 9.38
N ASP A 585 32.90 -0.76 9.52
CA ASP A 585 32.15 -0.30 10.70
C ASP A 585 30.66 -0.53 10.44
N PRO A 586 30.00 -1.43 11.19
CA PRO A 586 28.57 -1.73 11.01
C PRO A 586 27.64 -0.61 11.47
N SER A 587 28.15 0.41 12.16
CA SER A 587 27.32 1.50 12.66
C SER A 587 26.66 2.26 11.49
N HIS A 588 25.32 2.31 11.50
CA HIS A 588 24.54 3.01 10.49
C HIS A 588 24.82 2.61 9.04
N SER A 589 25.18 1.35 8.80
CA SER A 589 25.41 0.81 7.46
C SER A 589 24.37 -0.25 7.12
N GLY A 590 23.81 -0.18 5.91
CA GLY A 590 23.01 -1.23 5.28
C GLY A 590 23.81 -1.90 4.16
N PRO A 591 24.63 -2.93 4.46
CA PRO A 591 25.31 -3.71 3.44
C PRO A 591 24.32 -4.43 2.52
N THR A 592 24.68 -4.59 1.25
CA THR A 592 23.86 -5.26 0.25
C THR A 592 24.73 -6.12 -0.67
N PHE A 593 24.27 -7.34 -0.94
CA PHE A 593 24.91 -8.27 -1.87
C PHE A 593 24.41 -8.05 -3.29
N PHE A 594 25.31 -8.02 -4.26
CA PHE A 594 24.98 -7.97 -5.68
C PHE A 594 26.20 -8.34 -6.54
N ASP A 595 25.99 -9.04 -7.66
CA ASP A 595 27.04 -9.32 -8.66
C ASP A 595 27.28 -8.07 -9.53
N PHE A 596 28.27 -7.23 -9.17
CA PHE A 596 28.45 -5.92 -9.80
C PHE A 596 29.26 -5.99 -11.11
N ASP A 597 30.10 -7.01 -11.28
CA ASP A 597 30.98 -7.16 -12.43
C ASP A 597 30.53 -8.25 -13.42
N GLY A 598 29.47 -8.99 -13.09
CA GLY A 598 28.85 -9.99 -13.96
C GLY A 598 29.58 -11.33 -13.97
N ASP A 599 30.42 -11.61 -12.96
CA ASP A 599 31.12 -12.90 -12.84
C ASP A 599 30.25 -14.02 -12.25
N GLY A 600 29.05 -13.68 -11.78
CA GLY A 600 28.07 -14.61 -11.24
C GLY A 600 28.24 -14.91 -9.75
N HIS A 601 29.11 -14.17 -9.04
CA HIS A 601 29.30 -14.27 -7.60
C HIS A 601 28.69 -13.06 -6.90
N PRO A 602 28.00 -13.23 -5.75
CA PRO A 602 27.48 -12.08 -5.02
C PRO A 602 28.65 -11.33 -4.35
N ASP A 603 28.92 -10.13 -4.84
CA ASP A 603 29.83 -9.17 -4.22
C ASP A 603 29.10 -8.38 -3.12
N LEU A 604 29.86 -7.64 -2.30
CA LEU A 604 29.30 -6.90 -1.16
C LEU A 604 29.63 -5.41 -1.25
N PHE A 605 28.60 -4.57 -1.31
CA PHE A 605 28.74 -3.13 -1.09
C PHE A 605 28.37 -2.74 0.33
N VAL A 606 29.20 -1.92 0.94
CA VAL A 606 28.99 -1.38 2.28
C VAL A 606 28.98 0.15 2.21
N PRO A 607 27.81 0.80 2.35
CA PRO A 607 27.72 2.24 2.46
C PRO A 607 28.30 2.69 3.80
N GLN A 608 29.20 3.68 3.79
CA GLN A 608 29.76 4.26 5.02
C GLN A 608 29.87 5.78 4.91
N PRO A 609 29.61 6.54 5.99
CA PRO A 609 29.84 7.98 5.99
C PRO A 609 31.32 8.28 5.74
N GLY A 610 31.65 8.75 4.54
CA GLY A 610 33.03 8.89 4.10
C GLY A 610 33.34 7.91 2.98
N LYS A 611 34.31 7.02 3.17
CA LYS A 611 34.71 6.07 2.12
C LYS A 611 33.91 4.78 2.26
N CYS A 612 33.00 4.53 1.31
CA CYS A 612 32.30 3.25 1.19
C CYS A 612 33.29 2.11 0.90
N LYS A 613 32.80 0.88 0.91
CA LYS A 613 33.58 -0.31 0.52
C LYS A 613 32.82 -1.08 -0.55
N LEU A 614 33.56 -1.65 -1.50
CA LEU A 614 33.05 -2.60 -2.47
C LEU A 614 33.99 -3.80 -2.43
N PHE A 615 33.48 -4.93 -1.97
CA PHE A 615 34.23 -6.15 -1.81
C PHE A 615 33.87 -7.11 -2.94
N ARG A 616 34.87 -7.48 -3.74
CA ARG A 616 34.73 -8.53 -4.74
C ARG A 616 34.85 -9.91 -4.09
N ASN A 617 33.91 -10.81 -4.38
CA ASN A 617 33.89 -12.19 -3.91
C ASN A 617 34.72 -13.09 -4.84
N ASP A 618 35.45 -14.05 -4.28
CA ASP A 618 36.21 -15.06 -5.03
C ASP A 618 35.45 -16.37 -5.26
N SER A 619 34.14 -16.39 -4.95
CA SER A 619 33.24 -17.54 -4.98
C SER A 619 33.51 -18.60 -3.91
N GLN A 620 34.40 -18.35 -2.95
CA GLN A 620 34.68 -19.24 -1.83
C GLN A 620 34.33 -18.57 -0.49
N GLY A 621 33.65 -17.42 -0.53
CA GLY A 621 33.34 -16.61 0.62
C GLY A 621 34.49 -15.71 1.08
N HIS A 622 35.57 -15.56 0.30
CA HIS A 622 36.61 -14.58 0.57
C HIS A 622 36.44 -13.33 -0.30
N PHE A 623 36.63 -12.19 0.34
CA PHE A 623 36.27 -10.89 -0.17
C PHE A 623 37.50 -9.97 -0.21
N THR A 624 37.71 -9.33 -1.36
CA THR A 624 38.77 -8.32 -1.54
C THR A 624 38.16 -6.94 -1.70
N ASP A 625 38.52 -5.98 -0.86
CA ASP A 625 38.11 -4.58 -1.03
C ASP A 625 38.74 -3.98 -2.30
N VAL A 626 37.92 -3.70 -3.30
CA VAL A 626 38.31 -3.17 -4.62
C VAL A 626 37.91 -1.72 -4.82
N ILE A 627 37.38 -1.04 -3.78
CA ILE A 627 36.78 0.30 -3.91
C ILE A 627 37.69 1.32 -4.58
N ASP A 628 39.01 1.26 -4.33
CA ASP A 628 39.99 2.21 -4.88
C ASP A 628 40.15 2.14 -6.40
N LYS A 629 39.70 1.03 -7.01
CA LYS A 629 39.71 0.84 -8.46
C LYS A 629 38.38 1.24 -9.12
N CYS A 630 37.35 1.61 -8.34
CA CYS A 630 35.98 1.76 -8.81
C CYS A 630 35.65 3.16 -9.38
N GLY A 631 36.65 3.91 -9.86
CA GLY A 631 36.43 5.21 -10.49
C GLY A 631 35.81 6.25 -9.55
N ASN A 632 34.67 6.83 -9.90
CA ASN A 632 34.03 7.86 -9.06
C ASN A 632 33.47 7.32 -7.75
N LEU A 633 33.12 6.04 -7.68
CA LEU A 633 32.62 5.40 -6.45
C LEU A 633 33.71 5.33 -5.35
N ALA A 634 34.99 5.41 -5.72
CA ALA A 634 36.11 5.47 -4.78
C ALA A 634 36.16 6.76 -3.95
N LYS A 635 35.48 7.82 -4.40
CA LYS A 635 35.47 9.12 -3.73
C LYS A 635 34.60 9.06 -2.47
N PRO A 636 34.93 9.85 -1.42
CA PRO A 636 34.08 9.92 -0.25
C PRO A 636 32.65 10.36 -0.57
N ILE A 637 31.67 9.67 0.02
CA ILE A 637 30.25 9.97 -0.02
C ILE A 637 29.80 10.34 1.41
N PRO A 638 29.78 11.64 1.75
CA PRO A 638 29.35 12.07 3.08
C PRO A 638 27.92 11.62 3.38
N GLY A 639 27.74 10.95 4.52
CA GLY A 639 26.43 10.55 5.01
C GLY A 639 25.86 9.27 4.39
N ALA A 640 26.59 8.51 3.57
CA ALA A 640 26.10 7.24 3.03
C ALA A 640 25.75 6.24 4.15
N VAL A 641 24.54 5.67 4.10
CA VAL A 641 24.04 4.72 5.11
C VAL A 641 23.29 3.51 4.53
N CYS A 642 22.77 3.60 3.31
CA CYS A 642 22.07 2.51 2.63
C CYS A 642 22.37 2.57 1.13
N ALA A 643 22.10 1.48 0.42
CA ALA A 643 22.22 1.43 -1.02
C ALA A 643 21.27 0.39 -1.61
N ALA A 644 20.93 0.57 -2.89
CA ALA A 644 20.20 -0.40 -3.67
C ALA A 644 20.80 -0.51 -5.07
N TRP A 645 20.88 -1.75 -5.54
CA TRP A 645 21.38 -2.10 -6.86
C TRP A 645 20.24 -2.30 -7.86
N GLY A 646 20.45 -1.90 -9.10
CA GLY A 646 19.50 -2.14 -10.17
C GLY A 646 19.95 -1.54 -11.49
N ASP A 647 19.56 -2.16 -12.59
CA ASP A 647 19.84 -1.65 -13.94
C ASP A 647 18.88 -0.49 -14.25
N PHE A 648 19.28 0.73 -13.87
CA PHE A 648 18.43 1.92 -13.91
C PHE A 648 18.30 2.48 -15.33
N ASN A 649 19.37 2.41 -16.12
CA ASN A 649 19.40 2.89 -17.51
C ASN A 649 19.02 1.80 -18.55
N ASN A 650 18.72 0.57 -18.10
CA ASN A 650 18.42 -0.60 -18.92
C ASN A 650 19.53 -0.93 -19.92
N ASP A 651 20.77 -1.03 -19.46
CA ASP A 651 21.93 -1.37 -20.29
C ASP A 651 22.55 -2.75 -20.06
N GLY A 652 21.93 -3.56 -19.21
CA GLY A 652 22.34 -4.90 -18.84
C GLY A 652 23.27 -4.94 -17.63
N ARG A 653 23.72 -3.79 -17.10
CA ARG A 653 24.62 -3.72 -15.95
C ARG A 653 23.91 -3.15 -14.72
N PRO A 654 24.24 -3.63 -13.52
CA PRO A 654 23.67 -3.08 -12.31
C PRO A 654 24.31 -1.73 -11.98
N ASP A 655 23.47 -0.69 -11.92
CA ASP A 655 23.83 0.60 -11.36
C ASP A 655 23.59 0.61 -9.84
N LEU A 656 24.09 1.65 -9.18
CA LEU A 656 24.03 1.80 -7.73
C LEU A 656 23.40 3.13 -7.33
N ILE A 657 22.36 3.07 -6.49
CA ILE A 657 21.86 4.24 -5.74
C ILE A 657 22.34 4.15 -4.30
N VAL A 658 22.92 5.23 -3.79
CA VAL A 658 23.37 5.36 -2.39
C VAL A 658 22.51 6.40 -1.68
N GLY A 659 21.83 5.96 -0.62
CA GLY A 659 21.06 6.84 0.26
C GLY A 659 21.95 7.50 1.31
N CYS A 660 21.72 8.79 1.54
CA CYS A 660 22.55 9.61 2.41
C CYS A 660 21.73 10.33 3.50
N LEU A 661 22.28 10.38 4.72
CA LEU A 661 21.79 11.26 5.78
C LEU A 661 22.48 12.63 5.68
N ARG A 662 21.68 13.71 5.74
CA ARG A 662 22.18 15.10 5.72
C ARG A 662 23.01 15.41 4.47
N GLY A 663 22.75 14.71 3.37
CA GLY A 663 23.48 14.81 2.11
C GLY A 663 22.60 14.42 0.93
N VAL A 664 23.01 14.81 -0.27
CA VAL A 664 22.32 14.40 -1.50
C VAL A 664 22.49 12.89 -1.68
N ASN A 665 21.43 12.17 -2.08
CA ASN A 665 21.55 10.76 -2.50
C ASN A 665 22.36 10.66 -3.79
N ARG A 666 23.11 9.58 -4.01
CA ARG A 666 23.97 9.42 -5.19
C ARG A 666 23.42 8.38 -6.15
N TYR A 667 23.70 8.58 -7.44
CA TYR A 667 23.54 7.57 -8.48
C TYR A 667 24.87 7.39 -9.21
N PHE A 668 25.31 6.14 -9.27
CA PHE A 668 26.51 5.70 -9.96
C PHE A 668 26.14 4.75 -11.08
N GLU A 669 26.43 5.16 -12.30
CA GLU A 669 26.28 4.30 -13.48
C GLU A 669 27.48 3.36 -13.57
N ASN A 670 27.22 2.08 -13.82
CA ASN A 670 28.25 1.06 -13.98
C ASN A 670 28.77 1.04 -15.43
N ASN A 671 30.07 1.27 -15.59
CA ASN A 671 30.71 1.35 -16.90
C ASN A 671 30.97 -0.03 -17.53
N GLY A 672 30.85 -1.13 -16.76
CA GLY A 672 31.07 -2.50 -17.21
C GLY A 672 32.52 -2.97 -17.22
N ASP A 673 33.43 -2.15 -16.71
CA ASP A 673 34.87 -2.44 -16.57
C ASP A 673 35.32 -2.46 -15.10
N GLY A 674 34.35 -2.57 -14.18
CA GLY A 674 34.56 -2.47 -12.73
C GLY A 674 34.66 -1.03 -12.21
N THR A 675 34.50 -0.02 -13.07
CA THR A 675 34.48 1.40 -12.67
C THR A 675 33.07 1.99 -12.74
N PHE A 676 32.86 3.08 -11.99
CA PHE A 676 31.58 3.78 -11.92
C PHE A 676 31.72 5.27 -12.24
N THR A 677 30.69 5.82 -12.88
CA THR A 677 30.55 7.24 -13.18
C THR A 677 29.45 7.87 -12.32
N ASP A 678 29.75 8.98 -11.62
CA ASP A 678 28.73 9.71 -10.86
C ASP A 678 27.83 10.50 -11.83
N LYS A 679 26.57 10.06 -11.96
CA LYS A 679 25.55 10.71 -12.78
C LYS A 679 24.41 11.32 -11.95
N THR A 680 24.65 11.55 -10.65
CA THR A 680 23.65 12.07 -9.70
C THR A 680 22.97 13.34 -10.21
N ALA A 681 23.75 14.31 -10.71
CA ALA A 681 23.20 15.55 -11.24
C ALA A 681 22.43 15.36 -12.55
N ALA A 682 22.88 14.43 -13.41
CA ALA A 682 22.27 14.19 -14.72
C ALA A 682 20.84 13.65 -14.59
N ILE A 683 20.59 12.81 -13.58
CA ILE A 683 19.25 12.25 -13.32
C ILE A 683 18.39 13.11 -12.37
N GLY A 684 18.93 14.24 -11.90
CA GLY A 684 18.18 15.22 -11.09
C GLY A 684 18.10 14.90 -9.60
N LEU A 685 18.85 13.91 -9.09
CA LEU A 685 18.87 13.61 -7.64
C LEU A 685 19.48 14.73 -6.79
N THR A 686 20.23 15.67 -7.39
CA THR A 686 20.73 16.87 -6.72
C THR A 686 19.66 17.92 -6.46
N ALA A 687 18.47 17.80 -7.06
CA ALA A 687 17.42 18.81 -6.96
C ALA A 687 16.86 18.95 -5.53
N ARG A 688 16.95 17.87 -4.72
CA ARG A 688 16.46 17.85 -3.35
C ARG A 688 17.32 16.95 -2.48
N VAL A 689 17.63 17.41 -1.27
CA VAL A 689 18.23 16.59 -0.21
C VAL A 689 17.13 15.81 0.50
N TYR A 690 17.23 14.48 0.44
CA TYR A 690 16.44 13.54 1.21
C TYR A 690 17.35 12.93 2.28
N ASN A 691 16.93 12.94 3.54
CA ASN A 691 17.66 12.27 4.62
C ASN A 691 17.38 10.77 4.59
N THR A 692 17.87 10.06 3.60
CA THR A 692 17.46 8.69 3.31
C THR A 692 18.17 7.67 4.22
N GLN A 693 17.40 6.99 5.06
CA GLN A 693 17.84 5.87 5.91
C GLN A 693 17.79 4.54 5.16
N ALA A 694 16.82 4.39 4.25
CA ALA A 694 16.60 3.18 3.49
C ALA A 694 16.19 3.48 2.05
N VAL A 695 16.67 2.68 1.10
CA VAL A 695 16.37 2.83 -0.33
C VAL A 695 16.04 1.49 -0.96
N ALA A 696 15.05 1.45 -1.84
CA ALA A 696 14.69 0.30 -2.65
C ALA A 696 14.47 0.72 -4.10
N LEU A 697 14.72 -0.21 -5.03
CA LEU A 697 14.43 -0.04 -6.46
C LEU A 697 13.35 -1.03 -6.90
N ALA A 698 12.33 -0.53 -7.59
CA ALA A 698 11.20 -1.32 -8.07
C ALA A 698 10.56 -0.64 -9.28
N ASP A 699 9.92 -1.41 -10.17
CA ASP A 699 9.08 -0.89 -11.25
C ASP A 699 7.62 -0.87 -10.78
N LEU A 700 7.23 0.18 -10.04
CA LEU A 700 5.93 0.31 -9.38
C LEU A 700 4.80 0.55 -10.37
N ASN A 701 5.08 1.28 -11.46
CA ASN A 701 4.07 1.64 -12.47
C ASN A 701 4.05 0.68 -13.67
N GLY A 702 5.00 -0.25 -13.76
CA GLY A 702 5.08 -1.26 -14.80
C GLY A 702 5.54 -0.75 -16.16
N ASP A 703 6.20 0.42 -16.21
CA ASP A 703 6.67 1.01 -17.47
C ASP A 703 8.05 0.51 -17.90
N GLY A 704 8.67 -0.38 -17.12
CA GLY A 704 9.98 -0.95 -17.40
C GLY A 704 11.14 -0.03 -17.05
N LYS A 705 10.93 1.11 -16.39
CA LYS A 705 11.99 1.87 -15.70
C LYS A 705 12.03 1.49 -14.23
N LEU A 706 13.16 1.74 -13.57
CA LEU A 706 13.23 1.58 -12.12
C LEU A 706 12.82 2.88 -11.45
N ASP A 707 12.00 2.74 -10.44
CA ASP A 707 11.60 3.80 -9.52
C ASP A 707 12.46 3.74 -8.27
N VAL A 708 12.65 4.89 -7.62
CA VAL A 708 13.47 5.03 -6.42
C VAL A 708 12.58 5.28 -5.22
N LEU A 709 12.54 4.33 -4.31
CA LEU A 709 11.76 4.39 -3.08
C LEU A 709 12.69 4.74 -1.93
N MET A 710 12.37 5.78 -1.16
CA MET A 710 13.22 6.29 -0.08
C MET A 710 12.45 6.43 1.23
N ALA A 711 12.95 5.78 2.28
CA ALA A 711 12.54 6.04 3.66
C ALA A 711 13.39 7.18 4.23
N ASN A 712 12.77 8.31 4.55
CA ASN A 712 13.49 9.51 4.93
C ASN A 712 13.34 9.84 6.43
N GLU A 713 14.47 10.08 7.09
CA GLU A 713 14.56 10.49 8.48
C GLU A 713 14.14 11.96 8.66
N GLY A 714 13.22 12.20 9.58
CA GLY A 714 12.73 13.55 9.89
C GLY A 714 11.96 14.23 8.75
N GLN A 715 11.73 13.57 7.62
CA GLN A 715 11.12 14.11 6.40
C GLN A 715 10.04 13.15 5.85
N GLU A 716 9.24 13.60 4.89
CA GLU A 716 8.38 12.71 4.13
C GLU A 716 9.21 11.66 3.38
N SER A 717 8.77 10.41 3.40
CA SER A 717 9.31 9.38 2.52
C SER A 717 8.89 9.70 1.09
N ALA A 718 9.63 9.24 0.09
CA ALA A 718 9.36 9.63 -1.28
C ALA A 718 9.61 8.49 -2.25
N ILE A 719 8.74 8.41 -3.26
CA ILE A 719 8.90 7.58 -4.44
C ILE A 719 9.17 8.52 -5.60
N LEU A 720 10.24 8.28 -6.37
CA LEU A 720 10.52 8.94 -7.63
C LEU A 720 10.30 7.94 -8.76
N LEU A 721 9.31 8.19 -9.61
CA LEU A 721 9.04 7.29 -10.74
C LEU A 721 9.96 7.60 -11.91
N GLY A 722 10.57 6.56 -12.47
CA GLY A 722 11.49 6.62 -13.58
C GLY A 722 10.89 7.38 -14.77
N ASN A 723 11.75 8.07 -15.52
CA ASN A 723 11.29 8.75 -16.72
C ASN A 723 11.21 7.76 -17.90
N LYS A 724 9.99 7.28 -18.19
CA LYS A 724 9.73 6.40 -19.35
C LYS A 724 10.08 7.01 -20.71
N GLU A 725 10.18 8.33 -20.81
CA GLU A 725 10.58 9.01 -22.05
C GLU A 725 12.08 8.85 -22.35
N LEU A 726 12.89 8.45 -21.37
CA LEU A 726 14.30 8.15 -21.59
C LEU A 726 14.45 6.81 -22.34
N PRO A 727 15.30 6.75 -23.37
CA PRO A 727 15.51 5.53 -24.13
C PRO A 727 16.04 4.39 -23.24
N SER A 728 15.54 3.18 -23.44
CA SER A 728 16.15 1.96 -22.91
C SER A 728 17.15 1.42 -23.93
N LYS A 729 18.31 0.89 -23.49
CA LYS A 729 19.25 0.23 -24.41
C LYS A 729 18.85 -1.22 -24.70
N ALA A 730 18.16 -1.86 -23.76
CA ALA A 730 17.62 -3.20 -23.89
C ALA A 730 16.30 -3.35 -23.12
N THR A 731 15.66 -4.51 -23.27
CA THR A 731 14.29 -4.73 -22.82
C THR A 731 14.29 -5.35 -21.42
N PRO A 732 13.62 -4.72 -20.44
CA PRO A 732 13.51 -5.27 -19.10
C PRO A 732 12.59 -6.50 -19.09
N VAL A 733 13.03 -7.54 -18.38
CA VAL A 733 12.29 -8.78 -18.12
C VAL A 733 12.19 -8.95 -16.61
N VAL A 734 10.98 -8.89 -16.09
CA VAL A 734 10.67 -9.10 -14.67
C VAL A 734 10.15 -10.53 -14.50
N VAL A 735 10.78 -11.30 -13.61
CA VAL A 735 10.45 -12.69 -13.33
C VAL A 735 9.76 -12.78 -11.98
N HIS A 736 8.47 -13.11 -12.00
CA HIS A 736 7.72 -13.49 -10.80
C HIS A 736 7.95 -14.98 -10.55
N VAL A 737 8.52 -15.28 -9.38
CA VAL A 737 8.80 -16.65 -8.95
C VAL A 737 7.62 -17.23 -8.16
N PRO A 738 7.52 -18.58 -8.05
CA PRO A 738 6.53 -19.22 -7.20
C PRO A 738 6.69 -18.78 -5.74
N GLY A 739 5.58 -18.74 -4.99
CA GLY A 739 5.56 -18.38 -3.57
C GLY A 739 6.61 -19.12 -2.73
N GLU A 740 6.74 -20.44 -2.91
CA GLU A 740 7.71 -21.30 -2.22
C GLU A 740 9.19 -20.84 -2.37
N CYS A 741 9.51 -19.99 -3.36
CA CYS A 741 10.84 -19.42 -3.56
C CYS A 741 11.04 -18.02 -2.94
N LEU A 742 9.98 -17.38 -2.45
CA LEU A 742 10.04 -16.02 -1.94
C LEU A 742 10.78 -15.98 -0.60
N GLY A 743 11.89 -15.23 -0.56
CA GLY A 743 12.65 -14.97 0.65
C GLY A 743 13.70 -16.02 1.03
N VAL A 744 13.97 -17.04 0.20
CA VAL A 744 14.90 -18.14 0.57
C VAL A 744 16.28 -18.09 -0.12
N ALA A 745 16.77 -16.90 -0.50
CA ALA A 745 18.00 -16.77 -1.31
C ALA A 745 17.95 -17.54 -2.65
N ALA A 746 16.74 -17.82 -3.16
CA ALA A 746 16.53 -18.54 -4.42
C ALA A 746 17.22 -17.86 -5.61
N ALA A 747 17.57 -18.63 -6.64
CA ALA A 747 18.26 -18.10 -7.81
C ALA A 747 17.40 -18.21 -9.08
N VAL A 748 17.37 -17.13 -9.85
CA VAL A 748 16.78 -17.08 -11.20
C VAL A 748 17.91 -16.96 -12.20
N ARG A 749 17.88 -17.80 -13.24
CA ARG A 749 18.84 -17.80 -14.34
C ARG A 749 18.14 -17.52 -15.66
N VAL A 750 18.82 -16.79 -16.53
CA VAL A 750 18.39 -16.54 -17.91
C VAL A 750 19.47 -17.02 -18.85
N ILE A 751 19.09 -17.89 -19.79
CA ILE A 751 19.99 -18.55 -20.73
C ILE A 751 19.52 -18.23 -22.16
N GLY A 752 20.37 -17.57 -22.93
CA GLY A 752 20.24 -17.37 -24.36
C GLY A 752 21.45 -17.93 -25.11
N LYS A 753 21.48 -17.78 -26.43
CA LYS A 753 22.59 -18.26 -27.28
C LYS A 753 23.96 -17.77 -26.79
N ASP A 754 24.05 -16.49 -26.43
CA ASP A 754 25.28 -15.80 -26.01
C ASP A 754 25.11 -15.07 -24.66
N VAL A 755 24.03 -15.35 -23.92
CA VAL A 755 23.68 -14.68 -22.67
C VAL A 755 23.49 -15.71 -21.57
N ARG A 756 24.18 -15.53 -20.44
CA ARG A 756 23.95 -16.29 -19.21
C ARG A 756 23.98 -15.32 -18.06
N LEU A 757 22.82 -15.08 -17.45
CA LEU A 757 22.67 -14.17 -16.32
C LEU A 757 22.07 -14.92 -15.14
N ALA A 758 22.45 -14.53 -13.93
CA ALA A 758 21.85 -15.03 -12.70
C ALA A 758 21.51 -13.86 -11.77
N ARG A 759 20.42 -14.00 -11.03
CA ARG A 759 20.01 -13.08 -9.97
C ARG A 759 19.51 -13.89 -8.78
N ALA A 760 20.03 -13.58 -7.60
CA ALA A 760 19.52 -14.11 -6.35
C ALA A 760 18.31 -13.28 -5.87
N ILE A 761 17.40 -13.93 -5.15
CA ILE A 761 16.25 -13.30 -4.48
C ILE A 761 16.64 -13.13 -3.02
N PRO A 762 16.92 -11.90 -2.55
CA PRO A 762 17.39 -11.70 -1.19
C PRO A 762 16.33 -12.15 -0.19
N GLY A 763 16.72 -12.96 0.80
CA GLY A 763 15.89 -13.30 1.96
C GLY A 763 15.76 -12.16 2.98
N GLY A 764 16.60 -11.15 2.82
CA GLY A 764 16.60 -9.89 3.58
C GLY A 764 17.85 -9.08 3.23
N ASP A 765 17.75 -7.77 3.38
CA ASP A 765 18.86 -6.84 3.25
C ASP A 765 18.79 -5.76 4.34
N GLY A 766 19.94 -5.14 4.61
CA GLY A 766 20.13 -4.39 5.85
C GLY A 766 19.16 -3.22 6.01
N ARG A 767 19.02 -2.38 4.99
CA ARG A 767 18.25 -1.12 5.06
C ARG A 767 17.50 -0.82 3.77
N GLY A 768 16.93 -1.82 3.10
CA GLY A 768 15.99 -1.57 2.01
C GLY A 768 16.01 -2.66 0.97
N GLN A 769 14.82 -3.15 0.64
CA GLN A 769 14.62 -4.35 -0.17
C GLN A 769 14.11 -4.00 -1.57
N PRO A 770 14.88 -4.27 -2.65
CA PRO A 770 14.34 -4.15 -4.00
C PRO A 770 13.16 -5.12 -4.17
N GLY A 771 12.34 -4.91 -5.19
CA GLY A 771 11.21 -5.81 -5.44
C GLY A 771 11.64 -7.28 -5.46
N LEU A 772 10.87 -8.17 -4.83
CA LEU A 772 11.18 -9.61 -4.71
C LEU A 772 11.28 -10.35 -6.06
N ALA A 773 10.88 -9.71 -7.16
CA ALA A 773 10.91 -10.25 -8.50
C ALA A 773 12.24 -9.90 -9.20
N PRO A 774 13.09 -10.89 -9.53
CA PRO A 774 14.32 -10.65 -10.27
C PRO A 774 14.06 -9.95 -11.60
N ARG A 775 14.86 -8.92 -11.85
CA ARG A 775 14.84 -8.13 -13.08
C ARG A 775 16.11 -8.38 -13.88
N PHE A 776 15.91 -8.70 -15.15
CA PHE A 776 16.95 -8.82 -16.17
C PHE A 776 16.71 -7.79 -17.25
N VAL A 777 17.75 -7.44 -17.99
CA VAL A 777 17.63 -6.58 -19.15
C VAL A 777 18.30 -7.30 -20.32
N LEU A 778 17.51 -7.58 -21.36
CA LEU A 778 17.89 -8.48 -22.43
C LEU A 778 17.65 -7.82 -23.79
N PRO A 779 18.53 -8.02 -24.78
CA PRO A 779 18.24 -7.64 -26.15
C PRO A 779 17.06 -8.48 -26.70
N PRO A 780 16.42 -8.05 -27.81
CA PRO A 780 15.40 -8.86 -28.45
C PRO A 780 15.93 -10.23 -28.87
N GLY A 781 15.20 -11.29 -28.53
CA GLY A 781 15.65 -12.67 -28.74
C GLY A 781 14.81 -13.71 -28.02
N ASN A 782 15.22 -14.96 -28.13
CA ASN A 782 14.60 -16.07 -27.40
C ASN A 782 15.53 -16.51 -26.28
N TYR A 783 14.96 -16.65 -25.09
CA TYR A 783 15.64 -17.00 -23.87
C TYR A 783 14.90 -18.11 -23.15
N GLN A 784 15.64 -18.88 -22.37
CA GLN A 784 15.11 -19.81 -21.40
C GLN A 784 15.32 -19.20 -20.01
N VAL A 785 14.25 -19.03 -19.25
CA VAL A 785 14.28 -18.56 -17.87
C VAL A 785 14.13 -19.78 -16.96
N GLU A 786 15.01 -19.90 -15.97
CA GLU A 786 15.01 -20.96 -14.99
C GLU A 786 14.86 -20.37 -13.59
N VAL A 787 13.94 -20.91 -12.79
CA VAL A 787 13.80 -20.58 -11.37
C VAL A 787 14.17 -21.82 -10.58
N LYS A 788 15.18 -21.72 -9.72
CA LYS A 788 15.60 -22.79 -8.81
C LYS A 788 15.16 -22.45 -7.38
N ASP A 789 14.36 -23.30 -6.78
CA ASP A 789 13.93 -23.18 -5.38
C ASP A 789 14.99 -23.69 -4.39
N GLY A 790 14.73 -23.55 -3.08
CA GLY A 790 15.62 -24.01 -2.00
C GLY A 790 15.84 -25.53 -1.96
N LEU A 791 14.90 -26.32 -2.52
CA LEU A 791 15.03 -27.77 -2.70
C LEU A 791 15.91 -28.15 -3.90
N GLY A 792 16.35 -27.16 -4.66
CA GLY A 792 17.08 -27.34 -5.91
C GLY A 792 16.22 -27.82 -7.08
N LYS A 793 14.90 -27.80 -6.95
CA LYS A 793 13.98 -28.07 -8.06
C LYS A 793 13.95 -26.85 -8.98
N THR A 794 14.09 -27.12 -10.27
CA THR A 794 14.14 -26.09 -11.30
C THR A 794 12.84 -26.09 -12.10
N GLN A 795 12.23 -24.93 -12.23
CA GLN A 795 11.20 -24.67 -13.22
C GLN A 795 11.79 -23.90 -14.38
N THR A 796 11.38 -24.21 -15.60
CA THR A 796 11.95 -23.62 -16.82
C THR A 796 10.85 -23.13 -17.75
N LYS A 797 11.04 -21.96 -18.38
CA LYS A 797 10.09 -21.36 -19.31
C LYS A 797 10.81 -20.66 -20.46
N ASP A 798 10.37 -20.92 -21.69
CA ASP A 798 10.85 -20.19 -22.85
C ASP A 798 10.15 -18.83 -22.94
N VAL A 799 10.94 -17.79 -23.20
CA VAL A 799 10.53 -16.38 -23.21
C VAL A 799 11.09 -15.70 -24.45
N THR A 800 10.20 -15.12 -25.25
CA THR A 800 10.58 -14.26 -26.37
C THR A 800 10.56 -12.81 -25.91
N VAL A 801 11.72 -12.16 -26.00
CA VAL A 801 11.92 -10.75 -25.67
C VAL A 801 11.85 -9.92 -26.95
N ALA A 802 11.00 -8.90 -26.94
CA ALA A 802 10.85 -7.93 -28.02
C ALA A 802 11.29 -6.54 -27.53
N THR A 803 10.63 -5.46 -27.96
CA THR A 803 10.94 -4.09 -27.56
C THR A 803 10.21 -3.61 -26.30
N GLU A 804 9.12 -4.28 -25.94
CA GLU A 804 8.30 -3.94 -24.78
C GLU A 804 8.72 -4.73 -23.53
N PRO A 805 8.61 -4.16 -22.32
CA PRO A 805 8.86 -4.86 -21.07
C PRO A 805 8.13 -6.21 -21.00
N VAL A 806 8.83 -7.26 -20.56
CA VAL A 806 8.29 -8.61 -20.45
C VAL A 806 8.10 -8.97 -18.98
N ARG A 807 6.93 -9.50 -18.63
CA ARG A 807 6.69 -10.11 -17.32
C ARG A 807 6.52 -11.62 -17.48
N VAL A 808 7.36 -12.37 -16.79
CA VAL A 808 7.35 -13.83 -16.81
C VAL A 808 6.83 -14.30 -15.46
N ARG A 809 5.74 -15.06 -15.46
CA ARG A 809 5.23 -15.72 -14.26
C ARG A 809 5.49 -17.22 -14.33
N PHE A 810 6.02 -17.77 -13.24
CA PHE A 810 6.08 -19.20 -12.98
C PHE A 810 4.84 -19.62 -12.18
N ASP A 811 4.29 -20.78 -12.48
CA ASP A 811 3.01 -21.19 -11.91
C ASP A 811 3.17 -21.49 -10.41
N GLU A 812 2.46 -20.72 -9.58
CA GLU A 812 1.96 -21.21 -8.29
C GLU A 812 0.98 -22.35 -8.59
N LYS A 813 1.04 -23.46 -7.84
CA LYS A 813 0.21 -24.66 -8.07
C LYS A 813 -1.20 -24.27 -8.56
N PRO A 814 -1.72 -24.83 -9.66
CA PRO A 814 -3.07 -24.51 -10.10
C PRO A 814 -4.04 -24.80 -8.96
N ALA A 815 -4.91 -23.82 -8.66
CA ALA A 815 -6.00 -23.99 -7.72
C ALA A 815 -6.64 -25.36 -7.95
N ALA A 816 -6.66 -26.20 -6.91
CA ALA A 816 -7.20 -27.54 -6.99
C ALA A 816 -8.56 -27.46 -7.69
N LYS A 817 -8.68 -28.13 -8.86
CA LYS A 817 -9.95 -28.22 -9.56
C LYS A 817 -10.96 -28.81 -8.58
N LYS A 818 -11.99 -28.02 -8.30
CA LYS A 818 -13.09 -28.34 -7.39
C LYS A 818 -13.73 -29.68 -7.69
#